data_AF-A0A3A9UT67-F1
#
_entry.id   AF-A0A3A9UT67-F1
#
_cell.length_a   1.000
_cell.length_b   1.000
_cell.length_c   1.000
_cell.angle_alpha   90.00
_cell.angle_beta   90.00
_cell.angle_gamma   90.00
#
_symmetry.space_group_name_H-M   'P 1'
#
loop_
_entity.id
_entity.type
_entity.pdbx_description
1 polymer ?
#
loop_
_entity_poly.entity_id
_entity_poly.type
_entity_poly.pdbx_seq_one_letter_code
_entity_poly.pdbx_strand_id
1 'polypeptide(L)'
;MKKIFAKLKKAGLKTATFIGNLLPSIIIGMMLTLMIFTFGNLQSLNIGYGKLLDILIFITLFIVVFLASFYLSKLILYILRKLPFKTRHFAFLGVIYGFISVIDANSTIINYVLLIGSVFALLFYFITKKGIHKYIKYTLFLGTVTLFVFLIFQLRSDGKDNYTKYKEGFYTNLTLKNTETPAKEGTNKYKQLTYASKKDRHRNEFAENATLKSDSVDLSHFLKLKGFNNTVRKTFWGHDLKEAPLNGRVWYPETNDKSPIVLIVHGNHSMHDFSDIGYDYLGELLASKGNIVVSVDENFLNGASMFHDFRQNENLSRGIILLEHLKQWRKWNSDEAHIFFNKVDLNNIVLVGHSRGGEAVGIAAEMNKLNKYHKDGNVDLDYNFNIKGIVQIAPTDFHDLVKGQDLVIKDMNYLLIHSLFDSDVSTPVGNRIYNRLRISDSTNYFKSVISSYRSNHGQFNTSWGSYDSGFPRNLTLNVKPLLPEEQQREIAKVYISAFVETVTEKSNTYKNLFKDFRYGLDWLPKDYYTSQYEDANVENIVDYEDDMDILNSERATLFGENLVTWKENAQTMRNSGKSSYDNRVVTLKWDKKDTINTKGLAKYDINWEPKNDSLSNSSLSFYMANIGKTKADSLDFTIQLRYKDSTSKEISIKDIGHINPHLELNLYKWEFLNDFDRFSSKKEYLLQRYVIDPKFSGNANDLTGMSFIFDKAEKGTIILDKISLIND
;
A
#
# COMPACT_ATOMS: atom_id res chain seq x y z
N MET A 1 -30.00 -57.15 -2.29
CA MET A 1 -29.93 -55.95 -1.43
C MET A 1 -29.38 -56.18 -0.01
N LYS A 2 -29.92 -57.08 0.84
CA LYS A 2 -29.45 -57.27 2.24
C LYS A 2 -27.94 -57.59 2.40
N LYS A 3 -27.34 -58.41 1.53
CA LYS A 3 -25.88 -58.71 1.56
C LYS A 3 -25.01 -57.51 1.18
N ILE A 4 -25.49 -56.63 0.30
CA ILE A 4 -24.81 -55.38 -0.10
C ILE A 4 -24.87 -54.39 1.06
N PHE A 5 -26.04 -54.24 1.69
CA PHE A 5 -26.22 -53.42 2.90
C PHE A 5 -25.35 -53.89 4.08
N ALA A 6 -25.21 -55.20 4.29
CA ALA A 6 -24.34 -55.76 5.32
C ALA A 6 -22.85 -55.52 5.03
N LYS A 7 -22.42 -55.63 3.77
CA LYS A 7 -21.05 -55.29 3.34
C LYS A 7 -20.77 -53.79 3.49
N LEU A 8 -21.71 -52.92 3.10
CA LEU A 8 -21.61 -51.47 3.27
C LEU A 8 -21.59 -51.07 4.75
N LYS A 9 -22.41 -51.69 5.60
CA LYS A 9 -22.40 -51.47 7.06
C LYS A 9 -21.09 -51.94 7.70
N LYS A 10 -20.55 -53.09 7.27
CA LYS A 10 -19.27 -53.62 7.76
C LYS A 10 -18.08 -52.79 7.27
N ALA A 11 -18.13 -52.30 6.03
CA ALA A 11 -17.16 -51.35 5.49
C ALA A 11 -17.23 -50.02 6.25
N GLY A 12 -18.43 -49.46 6.46
CA GLY A 12 -18.65 -48.25 7.25
C GLY A 12 -18.16 -48.37 8.69
N LEU A 13 -18.41 -49.50 9.38
CA LEU A 13 -17.83 -49.76 10.70
C LEU A 13 -16.30 -49.84 10.67
N LYS A 14 -15.70 -50.52 9.68
CA LYS A 14 -14.23 -50.61 9.54
C LYS A 14 -13.61 -49.24 9.29
N THR A 15 -14.19 -48.44 8.40
CA THR A 15 -13.74 -47.07 8.11
C THR A 15 -13.87 -46.18 9.35
N ALA A 16 -14.95 -46.30 10.10
CA ALA A 16 -15.16 -45.51 11.31
C ALA A 16 -14.26 -45.94 12.49
N THR A 17 -13.93 -47.23 12.63
CA THR A 17 -12.92 -47.70 13.61
C THR A 17 -11.51 -47.25 13.22
N PHE A 18 -11.22 -47.16 11.92
CA PHE A 18 -9.97 -46.63 11.40
C PHE A 18 -9.82 -45.13 11.72
N ILE A 19 -10.86 -44.33 11.51
CA ILE A 19 -10.89 -42.90 11.87
C ILE A 19 -10.73 -42.70 13.38
N GLY A 20 -11.42 -43.51 14.21
CA GLY A 20 -11.31 -43.44 15.67
C GLY A 20 -9.90 -43.70 16.22
N ASN A 21 -9.08 -44.48 15.52
CA ASN A 21 -7.68 -44.75 15.90
C ASN A 21 -6.69 -43.68 15.41
N LEU A 22 -7.07 -42.88 14.40
CA LEU A 22 -6.32 -41.75 13.85
C LEU A 22 -6.40 -40.50 14.74
N LEU A 23 -7.49 -40.42 15.51
CA LEU A 23 -7.92 -39.25 16.27
C LEU A 23 -6.85 -38.69 17.24
N PRO A 24 -6.13 -39.50 18.04
CA PRO A 24 -5.10 -38.97 18.94
C PRO A 24 -3.91 -38.36 18.18
N SER A 25 -3.54 -38.94 17.04
CA SER A 25 -2.42 -38.46 16.23
C SER A 25 -2.75 -37.11 15.59
N ILE A 26 -3.95 -36.94 15.03
CA ILE A 26 -4.39 -35.66 14.47
C ILE A 26 -4.36 -34.56 15.54
N ILE A 27 -4.90 -34.84 16.73
CA ILE A 27 -4.90 -33.87 17.85
C ILE A 27 -3.47 -33.50 18.27
N ILE A 28 -2.55 -34.46 18.37
CA ILE A 28 -1.13 -34.19 18.66
C ILE A 28 -0.48 -33.33 17.55
N GLY A 29 -0.78 -33.61 16.28
CA GLY A 29 -0.28 -32.82 15.14
C GLY A 29 -0.77 -31.38 15.14
N MET A 30 -2.07 -31.17 15.38
CA MET A 30 -2.68 -29.84 15.52
C MET A 30 -2.05 -29.06 16.69
N MET A 31 -1.78 -29.73 17.81
CA MET A 31 -1.14 -29.11 18.96
C MET A 31 0.32 -28.73 18.71
N LEU A 32 1.14 -29.63 18.14
CA LEU A 32 2.54 -29.34 17.79
C LEU A 32 2.62 -28.15 16.84
N THR A 33 1.65 -28.07 15.93
CA THR A 33 1.51 -26.93 15.03
C THR A 33 1.19 -25.64 15.78
N LEU A 34 0.20 -25.67 16.68
CA LEU A 34 -0.13 -24.52 17.52
C LEU A 34 1.07 -24.09 18.37
N MET A 35 1.88 -25.05 18.85
CA MET A 35 3.12 -24.76 19.57
C MET A 35 4.14 -24.07 18.69
N ILE A 36 4.36 -24.52 17.44
CA ILE A 36 5.29 -23.86 16.50
C ILE A 36 4.80 -22.46 16.16
N PHE A 37 3.50 -22.29 15.94
CA PHE A 37 2.88 -21.00 15.69
C PHE A 37 3.03 -20.06 16.89
N THR A 38 2.70 -20.54 18.09
CA THR A 38 2.84 -19.78 19.33
C THR A 38 4.31 -19.44 19.58
N PHE A 39 5.23 -20.39 19.39
CA PHE A 39 6.67 -20.18 19.53
C PHE A 39 7.18 -19.08 18.60
N GLY A 40 6.80 -19.10 17.32
CA GLY A 40 7.24 -18.08 16.38
C GLY A 40 6.62 -16.70 16.61
N ASN A 41 5.37 -16.61 17.09
CA ASN A 41 4.79 -15.33 17.53
C ASN A 41 5.47 -14.82 18.81
N LEU A 42 5.71 -15.72 19.76
CA LEU A 42 6.35 -15.37 21.02
C LEU A 42 7.82 -14.94 20.81
N GLN A 43 8.51 -15.29 19.71
CA GLN A 43 9.86 -14.74 19.42
C GLN A 43 9.86 -13.20 19.27
N SER A 44 8.70 -12.62 18.97
CA SER A 44 8.51 -11.17 18.89
C SER A 44 8.16 -10.52 20.23
N LEU A 45 8.11 -11.27 21.33
CA LEU A 45 7.93 -10.73 22.68
C LEU A 45 9.15 -9.91 23.09
N ASN A 46 8.94 -8.63 23.33
CA ASN A 46 9.87 -7.76 24.01
C ASN A 46 9.09 -6.91 25.02
N ILE A 47 9.09 -7.32 26.28
CA ILE A 47 8.26 -6.70 27.32
C ILE A 47 8.97 -5.46 27.90
N GLY A 48 10.23 -5.21 27.47
CA GLY A 48 10.99 -4.02 27.84
C GLY A 48 11.75 -4.14 29.17
N TYR A 49 11.82 -5.34 29.77
CA TYR A 49 12.56 -5.61 31.01
C TYR A 49 13.88 -6.35 30.79
N GLY A 50 14.29 -6.48 29.52
CA GLY A 50 15.55 -7.11 29.12
C GLY A 50 15.35 -8.54 28.61
N LYS A 51 16.23 -8.92 27.66
CA LYS A 51 16.12 -10.17 26.90
C LYS A 51 15.99 -11.43 27.77
N LEU A 52 16.68 -11.49 28.91
CA LEU A 52 16.63 -12.66 29.79
C LEU A 52 15.23 -12.85 30.42
N LEU A 53 14.62 -11.77 30.93
CA LEU A 53 13.29 -11.86 31.53
C LEU A 53 12.23 -12.14 30.46
N ASP A 54 12.37 -11.54 29.29
CA ASP A 54 11.51 -11.83 28.14
C ASP A 54 11.59 -13.31 27.74
N ILE A 55 12.79 -13.89 27.67
CA ILE A 55 13.00 -15.33 27.42
C ILE A 55 12.39 -16.19 28.54
N LEU A 56 12.52 -15.80 29.80
CA LEU A 56 11.94 -16.56 30.92
C LEU A 56 10.41 -16.54 30.88
N ILE A 57 9.81 -15.36 30.69
CA ILE A 57 8.36 -15.20 30.55
C ILE A 57 7.87 -15.97 29.33
N PHE A 58 8.60 -15.91 28.21
CA PHE A 58 8.36 -16.71 27.02
C PHE A 58 8.32 -18.20 27.34
N ILE A 59 9.36 -18.73 28.01
CA ILE A 59 9.46 -20.16 28.32
C ILE A 59 8.31 -20.56 29.26
N THR A 60 8.00 -19.75 30.26
CA THR A 60 6.90 -20.00 31.18
C THR A 60 5.55 -20.01 30.46
N LEU A 61 5.25 -18.98 29.66
CA LEU A 61 4.00 -18.91 28.88
C LEU A 61 3.91 -20.09 27.91
N PHE A 62 5.00 -20.43 27.23
CA PHE A 62 5.05 -21.58 26.35
C PHE A 62 4.74 -22.89 27.09
N ILE A 63 5.34 -23.12 28.26
CA ILE A 63 5.07 -24.30 29.10
C ILE A 63 3.62 -24.31 29.56
N VAL A 64 3.07 -23.17 30.00
CA VAL A 64 1.68 -23.07 30.45
C VAL A 64 0.71 -23.37 29.31
N VAL A 65 0.89 -22.75 28.14
CA VAL A 65 0.07 -23.00 26.95
C VAL A 65 0.22 -24.45 26.50
N PHE A 66 1.42 -25.01 26.54
CA PHE A 66 1.68 -26.41 26.23
C PHE A 66 0.92 -27.36 27.16
N LEU A 67 1.05 -27.18 28.47
CA LEU A 67 0.37 -28.00 29.48
C LEU A 67 -1.15 -27.84 29.37
N ALA A 68 -1.66 -26.62 29.27
CA ALA A 68 -3.08 -26.34 29.09
C ALA A 68 -3.63 -27.05 27.84
N SER A 69 -2.93 -26.92 26.70
CA SER A 69 -3.32 -27.58 25.46
C SER A 69 -3.27 -29.11 25.59
N PHE A 70 -2.28 -29.65 26.30
CA PHE A 70 -2.14 -31.09 26.53
C PHE A 70 -3.27 -31.67 27.39
N TYR A 71 -3.60 -31.02 28.50
CA TYR A 71 -4.70 -31.43 29.35
C TYR A 71 -6.06 -31.22 28.68
N LEU A 72 -6.23 -30.11 27.94
CA LEU A 72 -7.44 -29.87 27.14
C LEU A 72 -7.64 -30.96 26.08
N SER A 73 -6.58 -31.36 25.38
CA SER A 73 -6.63 -32.47 24.42
C SER A 73 -6.97 -33.80 25.06
N LYS A 74 -6.43 -34.09 26.25
CA LYS A 74 -6.83 -35.28 27.03
C LYS A 74 -8.31 -35.22 27.40
N LEU A 75 -8.81 -34.06 27.82
CA LEU A 75 -10.21 -33.86 28.18
C LEU A 75 -11.13 -34.04 26.97
N ILE A 76 -10.81 -33.42 25.84
CA ILE A 76 -11.53 -33.58 24.57
C ILE A 76 -11.56 -35.05 24.16
N LEU A 77 -10.40 -35.72 24.15
CA LEU A 77 -10.33 -37.16 23.84
C LEU A 77 -11.15 -38.02 24.80
N TYR A 78 -11.13 -37.69 26.10
CA TYR A 78 -11.93 -38.38 27.11
C TYR A 78 -13.44 -38.22 26.85
N ILE A 79 -13.90 -37.00 26.58
CA ILE A 79 -15.31 -36.71 26.25
C ILE A 79 -15.70 -37.42 24.96
N LEU A 80 -14.89 -37.31 23.90
CA LEU A 80 -15.16 -37.96 22.61
C LEU A 80 -15.23 -39.50 22.74
N ARG A 81 -14.42 -40.11 23.61
CA ARG A 81 -14.44 -41.56 23.88
C ARG A 81 -15.73 -42.02 24.57
N LYS A 82 -16.39 -41.17 25.36
CA LYS A 82 -17.67 -41.48 26.00
C LYS A 82 -18.87 -41.39 25.05
N LEU A 83 -18.75 -40.67 23.94
CA LEU A 83 -19.84 -40.55 22.98
C LEU A 83 -20.07 -41.85 22.21
N PRO A 84 -21.35 -42.21 21.92
CA PRO A 84 -21.70 -43.28 21.02
C PRO A 84 -20.96 -43.16 19.68
N PHE A 85 -20.56 -44.29 19.11
CA PHE A 85 -19.74 -44.33 17.90
C PHE A 85 -20.31 -43.52 16.72
N LYS A 86 -21.64 -43.46 16.57
CA LYS A 86 -22.31 -42.70 15.51
C LYS A 86 -22.24 -41.18 15.71
N THR A 87 -22.25 -40.69 16.94
CA THR A 87 -22.25 -39.25 17.27
C THR A 87 -20.84 -38.69 17.50
N ARG A 88 -19.88 -39.54 17.87
CA ARG A 88 -18.47 -39.19 18.05
C ARG A 88 -17.85 -38.49 16.83
N HIS A 89 -18.21 -38.92 15.62
CA HIS A 89 -17.68 -38.36 14.38
C HIS A 89 -18.18 -36.93 14.12
N PHE A 90 -19.47 -36.67 14.40
CA PHE A 90 -20.04 -35.33 14.29
C PHE A 90 -19.51 -34.39 15.38
N ALA A 91 -19.36 -34.88 16.61
CA ALA A 91 -18.74 -34.12 17.69
C ALA A 91 -17.28 -33.76 17.36
N PHE A 92 -16.54 -34.66 16.71
CA PHE A 92 -15.18 -34.39 16.26
C PHE A 92 -15.12 -33.34 15.15
N LEU A 93 -15.98 -33.45 14.13
CA LEU A 93 -16.11 -32.41 13.10
C LEU A 93 -16.51 -31.07 13.72
N GLY A 94 -17.35 -31.06 14.76
CA GLY A 94 -17.70 -29.87 15.53
C GLY A 94 -16.53 -29.30 16.33
N VAL A 95 -15.64 -30.13 16.89
CA VAL A 95 -14.41 -29.67 17.56
C VAL A 95 -13.42 -29.09 16.55
N ILE A 96 -13.23 -29.74 15.40
CA ILE A 96 -12.39 -29.20 14.31
C ILE A 96 -12.97 -27.87 13.82
N TYR A 97 -14.28 -27.82 13.56
CA TYR A 97 -14.95 -26.61 13.10
C TYR A 97 -14.90 -25.48 14.13
N GLY A 98 -15.16 -25.77 15.40
CA GLY A 98 -15.05 -24.83 16.50
C GLY A 98 -13.61 -24.33 16.71
N PHE A 99 -12.62 -25.18 16.46
CA PHE A 99 -11.21 -24.78 16.52
C PHE A 99 -10.83 -23.88 15.32
N ILE A 100 -11.30 -24.22 14.12
CA ILE A 100 -11.15 -23.40 12.92
C ILE A 100 -11.89 -22.06 13.05
N SER A 101 -13.00 -21.98 13.80
CA SER A 101 -13.78 -20.75 13.95
C SER A 101 -13.29 -19.82 15.06
N VAL A 102 -12.58 -20.35 16.08
CA VAL A 102 -11.98 -19.57 17.18
C VAL A 102 -10.63 -18.97 16.77
N ILE A 103 -9.87 -19.69 15.95
CA ILE A 103 -8.70 -19.12 15.27
C ILE A 103 -9.25 -18.21 14.18
N ASP A 104 -9.13 -16.90 14.35
CA ASP A 104 -9.66 -15.86 13.46
C ASP A 104 -9.72 -16.34 12.00
N ALA A 105 -10.94 -16.41 11.46
CA ALA A 105 -11.27 -16.95 10.14
C ALA A 105 -10.49 -16.29 8.99
N ASN A 106 -9.80 -15.17 9.28
CA ASN A 106 -8.94 -14.44 8.35
C ASN A 106 -7.50 -14.97 8.25
N SER A 107 -7.04 -15.88 9.12
CA SER A 107 -5.68 -16.41 9.04
C SER A 107 -5.64 -17.75 8.32
N THR A 108 -5.98 -17.75 7.03
CA THR A 108 -5.98 -18.93 6.13
C THR A 108 -4.67 -19.73 6.25
N ILE A 109 -3.55 -19.04 6.52
CA ILE A 109 -2.24 -19.62 6.80
C ILE A 109 -2.28 -20.61 7.97
N ILE A 110 -2.93 -20.30 9.10
CA ILE A 110 -3.00 -21.18 10.27
C ILE A 110 -3.73 -22.48 9.93
N ASN A 111 -4.80 -22.41 9.13
CA ASN A 111 -5.51 -23.60 8.65
C ASN A 111 -4.61 -24.51 7.80
N TYR A 112 -3.74 -23.94 6.96
CA TYR A 112 -2.76 -24.73 6.18
C TYR A 112 -1.67 -25.33 7.05
N VAL A 113 -1.13 -24.57 8.01
CA VAL A 113 -0.12 -25.13 8.93
C VAL A 113 -0.75 -26.29 9.72
N LEU A 114 -1.99 -26.15 10.19
CA LEU A 114 -2.73 -27.23 10.88
C LEU A 114 -3.00 -28.43 9.98
N LEU A 115 -3.35 -28.21 8.71
CA LEU A 115 -3.53 -29.27 7.72
C LEU A 115 -2.23 -30.03 7.48
N ILE A 116 -1.13 -29.30 7.25
CA ILE A 116 0.21 -29.87 7.07
C ILE A 116 0.61 -30.68 8.31
N GLY A 117 0.44 -30.12 9.51
CA GLY A 117 0.70 -30.82 10.77
C GLY A 117 -0.14 -32.09 10.93
N SER A 118 -1.40 -32.05 10.50
CA SER A 118 -2.30 -33.22 10.51
C SER A 118 -1.84 -34.31 9.54
N VAL A 119 -1.35 -33.94 8.35
CA VAL A 119 -0.76 -34.87 7.37
C VAL A 119 0.50 -35.52 7.95
N PHE A 120 1.41 -34.74 8.55
CA PHE A 120 2.61 -35.28 9.18
C PHE A 120 2.28 -36.24 10.33
N ALA A 121 1.30 -35.89 11.16
CA ALA A 121 0.87 -36.75 12.26
C ALA A 121 0.20 -38.05 11.77
N LEU A 122 -0.54 -37.98 10.66
CA LEU A 122 -1.11 -39.14 9.99
C LEU A 122 -0.02 -40.08 9.45
N LEU A 123 0.99 -39.52 8.77
CA LEU A 123 2.12 -40.28 8.25
C LEU A 123 2.91 -40.95 9.39
N PHE A 124 3.17 -40.20 10.46
CA PHE A 124 3.83 -40.73 11.66
C PHE A 124 3.05 -41.87 12.32
N TYR A 125 1.71 -41.77 12.39
CA TYR A 125 0.86 -42.87 12.87
C TYR A 125 1.05 -44.14 12.05
N PHE A 126 1.08 -44.08 10.72
CA PHE A 126 1.29 -45.27 9.89
C PHE A 126 2.70 -45.84 10.02
N ILE A 127 3.72 -45.00 10.18
CA ILE A 127 5.10 -45.44 10.44
C ILE A 127 5.16 -46.23 11.75
N THR A 128 4.47 -45.78 12.79
CA THR A 128 4.49 -46.38 14.14
C THR A 128 3.51 -47.54 14.34
N LYS A 129 2.48 -47.68 13.49
CA LYS A 129 1.44 -48.71 13.61
C LYS A 129 1.98 -50.14 13.51
N LYS A 130 1.57 -51.01 14.42
CA LYS A 130 1.86 -52.46 14.37
C LYS A 130 1.05 -53.13 13.25
N GLY A 131 1.66 -54.08 12.54
CA GLY A 131 1.02 -54.85 11.45
C GLY A 131 1.21 -54.28 10.03
N ILE A 132 1.90 -53.14 9.87
CA ILE A 132 2.33 -52.63 8.57
C ILE A 132 3.71 -53.19 8.23
N HIS A 133 3.89 -53.66 6.99
CA HIS A 133 5.14 -54.26 6.52
C HIS A 133 6.32 -53.28 6.59
N LYS A 134 7.52 -53.75 6.98
CA LYS A 134 8.70 -52.89 7.22
C LYS A 134 9.07 -51.99 6.03
N TYR A 135 8.98 -52.50 4.80
CA TYR A 135 9.25 -51.72 3.59
C TYR A 135 8.26 -50.56 3.38
N ILE A 136 6.97 -50.78 3.67
CA ILE A 136 5.96 -49.69 3.60
C ILE A 136 6.31 -48.59 4.60
N LYS A 137 6.77 -48.96 5.81
CA LYS A 137 7.21 -47.98 6.81
C LYS A 137 8.43 -47.19 6.37
N TYR A 138 9.43 -47.85 5.76
CA TYR A 138 10.59 -47.16 5.20
C TYR A 138 10.21 -46.21 4.07
N THR A 139 9.32 -46.63 3.16
CA THR A 139 8.80 -45.76 2.09
C THR A 139 8.04 -44.56 2.65
N LEU A 140 7.16 -44.78 3.64
CA LEU A 140 6.42 -43.68 4.28
C LEU A 140 7.36 -42.74 5.03
N PHE A 141 8.36 -43.27 5.74
CA PHE A 141 9.35 -42.45 6.43
C PHE A 141 10.17 -41.62 5.44
N LEU A 142 10.71 -42.23 4.39
CA LEU A 142 11.47 -41.52 3.36
C LEU A 142 10.59 -40.48 2.66
N GLY A 143 9.36 -40.82 2.29
CA GLY A 143 8.41 -39.87 1.70
C GLY A 143 8.08 -38.71 2.63
N THR A 144 7.95 -38.95 3.93
CA THR A 144 7.73 -37.91 4.95
C THR A 144 8.94 -36.98 5.08
N VAL A 145 10.15 -37.54 5.12
CA VAL A 145 11.40 -36.76 5.19
C VAL A 145 11.56 -35.91 3.92
N THR A 146 11.35 -36.50 2.74
CA THR A 146 11.40 -35.77 1.46
C THR A 146 10.37 -34.64 1.42
N LEU A 147 9.12 -34.90 1.83
CA LEU A 147 8.08 -33.87 1.90
C LEU A 147 8.46 -32.75 2.88
N PHE A 148 9.02 -33.09 4.03
CA PHE A 148 9.47 -32.11 5.02
C PHE A 148 10.61 -31.23 4.48
N VAL A 149 11.64 -31.84 3.89
CA VAL A 149 12.75 -31.12 3.25
C VAL A 149 12.24 -30.22 2.13
N PHE A 150 11.33 -30.73 1.29
CA PHE A 150 10.69 -29.94 0.24
C PHE A 150 9.90 -28.75 0.79
N LEU A 151 9.14 -28.94 1.87
CA LEU A 151 8.39 -27.86 2.51
C LEU A 151 9.32 -26.77 3.09
N ILE A 152 10.39 -27.18 3.78
CA ILE A 152 11.40 -26.25 4.31
C ILE A 152 12.07 -25.49 3.16
N PHE A 153 12.40 -26.17 2.06
CA PHE A 153 12.94 -25.54 0.87
C PHE A 153 11.96 -24.50 0.28
N GLN A 154 10.67 -24.83 0.15
CA GLN A 154 9.65 -23.90 -0.34
C GLN A 154 9.49 -22.69 0.59
N LEU A 155 9.41 -22.90 1.91
CA LEU A 155 9.28 -21.84 2.91
C LEU A 155 10.50 -20.90 2.92
N ARG A 156 11.71 -21.43 2.68
CA ARG A 156 12.95 -20.64 2.59
C ARG A 156 13.20 -20.00 1.24
N SER A 157 12.56 -20.47 0.17
CA SER A 157 12.71 -19.86 -1.16
C SER A 157 12.10 -18.47 -1.21
N ASP A 158 12.65 -17.56 -2.00
CA ASP A 158 12.07 -16.22 -2.22
C ASP A 158 10.80 -16.24 -3.08
N GLY A 159 10.44 -17.41 -3.63
CA GLY A 159 9.34 -17.59 -4.57
C GLY A 159 9.83 -17.65 -6.01
N LYS A 160 9.07 -17.05 -6.94
CA LYS A 160 9.29 -17.14 -8.39
C LYS A 160 9.09 -15.78 -9.06
N ASP A 161 9.89 -15.48 -10.07
CA ASP A 161 9.69 -14.34 -10.97
C ASP A 161 9.22 -14.84 -12.34
N ASN A 162 7.90 -14.97 -12.48
CA ASN A 162 7.25 -15.35 -13.74
C ASN A 162 6.55 -14.14 -14.39
N TYR A 163 6.88 -12.91 -13.96
CA TYR A 163 6.16 -11.71 -14.33
C TYR A 163 6.71 -11.09 -15.60
N THR A 164 5.94 -10.16 -16.19
CA THR A 164 6.39 -9.38 -17.35
C THR A 164 7.72 -8.71 -17.02
N LYS A 165 8.75 -9.05 -17.77
CA LYS A 165 10.05 -8.38 -17.66
C LYS A 165 9.97 -7.05 -18.39
N TYR A 166 10.65 -6.05 -17.83
CA TYR A 166 10.83 -4.78 -18.53
C TYR A 166 11.57 -5.01 -19.85
N LYS A 167 11.08 -4.40 -20.92
CA LYS A 167 11.71 -4.42 -22.24
C LYS A 167 12.50 -3.14 -22.39
N GLU A 168 13.81 -3.25 -22.59
CA GLU A 168 14.65 -2.07 -22.81
C GLU A 168 14.19 -1.29 -24.05
N GLY A 169 14.17 0.04 -23.93
CA GLY A 169 13.60 0.93 -24.96
C GLY A 169 12.07 0.87 -25.08
N PHE A 170 11.35 0.28 -24.11
CA PHE A 170 9.88 0.25 -24.15
C PHE A 170 9.27 1.66 -24.08
N TYR A 171 9.83 2.55 -23.28
CA TYR A 171 9.40 3.94 -23.24
C TYR A 171 10.32 4.84 -24.07
N THR A 172 9.73 5.82 -24.75
CA THR A 172 10.47 6.94 -25.32
C THR A 172 10.91 7.88 -24.22
N ASN A 173 12.21 8.17 -24.14
CA ASN A 173 12.76 9.12 -23.19
C ASN A 173 12.43 10.56 -23.63
N LEU A 174 11.84 11.36 -22.73
CA LEU A 174 11.52 12.77 -22.99
C LEU A 174 12.60 13.75 -22.51
N THR A 175 13.70 13.24 -21.96
CA THR A 175 14.96 13.87 -21.51
C THR A 175 14.91 15.37 -21.19
N LEU A 176 15.07 15.70 -19.91
CA LEU A 176 15.41 17.07 -19.49
C LEU A 176 16.87 17.36 -19.86
N LYS A 177 17.11 18.11 -20.94
CA LYS A 177 18.47 18.43 -21.40
C LYS A 177 19.29 19.08 -20.28
N ASN A 178 20.53 18.62 -20.12
CA ASN A 178 21.52 19.17 -19.17
C ASN A 178 21.06 19.27 -17.71
N THR A 179 20.16 18.38 -17.27
CA THR A 179 19.63 18.39 -15.91
C THR A 179 20.21 17.23 -15.11
N GLU A 180 20.77 17.53 -13.92
CA GLU A 180 21.25 16.51 -12.99
C GLU A 180 20.08 15.79 -12.30
N THR A 181 20.28 14.52 -11.93
CA THR A 181 19.27 13.76 -11.19
C THR A 181 18.89 14.47 -9.87
N PRO A 182 17.60 14.58 -9.52
CA PRO A 182 17.18 15.10 -8.23
C PRO A 182 17.75 14.29 -7.05
N ALA A 183 18.08 13.01 -7.27
CA ALA A 183 18.65 12.14 -6.25
C ALA A 183 20.14 12.40 -5.96
N LYS A 184 20.79 13.29 -6.70
CA LYS A 184 22.16 13.71 -6.44
C LYS A 184 22.21 14.59 -5.20
N GLU A 185 23.16 14.33 -4.31
CA GLU A 185 23.42 15.19 -3.16
C GLU A 185 23.69 16.64 -3.58
N GLY A 186 23.20 17.57 -2.76
CA GLY A 186 23.50 18.99 -2.91
C GLY A 186 24.90 19.35 -2.42
N THR A 187 25.25 20.62 -2.52
CA THR A 187 26.59 21.12 -2.19
C THR A 187 26.74 21.58 -0.73
N ASN A 188 25.64 21.62 0.05
CA ASN A 188 25.71 22.09 1.43
C ASN A 188 26.25 20.98 2.35
N LYS A 189 27.15 21.36 3.26
CA LYS A 189 27.44 20.53 4.43
C LYS A 189 26.22 20.52 5.35
N TYR A 190 26.02 19.43 6.07
CA TYR A 190 24.92 19.28 7.02
C TYR A 190 25.40 18.64 8.32
N LYS A 191 24.63 18.86 9.39
CA LYS A 191 24.81 18.26 10.71
C LYS A 191 23.62 17.39 11.07
N GLN A 192 23.86 16.46 11.98
CA GLN A 192 22.82 15.58 12.53
C GLN A 192 22.68 15.82 14.03
N LEU A 193 21.46 15.76 14.54
CA LEU A 193 21.16 15.75 15.97
C LEU A 193 19.84 15.05 16.26
N THR A 194 19.55 14.82 17.54
CA THR A 194 18.23 14.37 18.00
C THR A 194 17.64 15.36 19.00
N TYR A 195 16.32 15.46 19.01
CA TYR A 195 15.58 16.11 20.08
C TYR A 195 14.58 15.14 20.69
N ALA A 196 14.37 15.26 22.01
CA ALA A 196 13.47 14.37 22.75
C ALA A 196 13.02 14.94 24.09
N SER A 197 11.97 14.35 24.64
CA SER A 197 11.55 14.59 26.03
C SER A 197 12.53 14.06 27.09
N LYS A 198 13.56 13.31 26.65
CA LYS A 198 14.59 12.64 27.47
C LYS A 198 14.05 11.57 28.42
N LYS A 199 12.90 10.96 28.09
CA LYS A 199 12.24 9.92 28.90
C LYS A 199 12.20 8.54 28.23
N ASP A 200 12.82 8.39 27.05
CA ASP A 200 12.82 7.11 26.34
C ASP A 200 13.57 6.02 27.13
N ARG A 201 13.00 4.82 27.21
CA ARG A 201 13.56 3.69 27.97
C ARG A 201 14.45 2.75 27.16
N HIS A 202 14.39 2.85 25.83
CA HIS A 202 14.99 1.87 24.91
C HIS A 202 16.07 2.48 24.03
N ARG A 203 16.00 3.80 23.79
CA ARG A 203 16.84 4.52 22.83
C ARG A 203 17.59 5.64 23.52
N ASN A 204 18.89 5.46 23.71
CA ASN A 204 19.74 6.44 24.41
C ASN A 204 19.74 7.80 23.70
N GLU A 205 19.65 7.81 22.37
CA GLU A 205 19.57 9.02 21.54
C GLU A 205 18.31 9.87 21.79
N PHE A 206 17.27 9.31 22.40
CA PHE A 206 16.05 10.01 22.82
C PHE A 206 15.92 10.09 24.36
N ALA A 207 16.95 9.66 25.07
CA ALA A 207 17.07 9.73 26.52
C ALA A 207 18.20 10.71 26.91
N GLU A 208 19.24 10.23 27.60
CA GLU A 208 20.36 11.04 28.06
C GLU A 208 21.14 11.68 26.92
N ASN A 209 21.30 10.98 25.78
CA ASN A 209 22.09 11.44 24.64
C ASN A 209 21.34 12.37 23.68
N ALA A 210 20.07 12.67 23.94
CA ALA A 210 19.34 13.62 23.11
C ALA A 210 20.00 15.00 23.17
N THR A 211 20.36 15.54 22.01
CA THR A 211 21.08 16.82 21.90
C THR A 211 20.22 17.98 22.39
N LEU A 212 18.95 18.00 21.99
CA LEU A 212 17.99 19.03 22.40
C LEU A 212 16.87 18.41 23.24
N LYS A 213 16.36 19.21 24.18
CA LYS A 213 15.16 18.85 24.94
C LYS A 213 13.91 19.42 24.24
N SER A 214 12.90 18.59 24.07
CA SER A 214 11.57 18.96 23.58
C SER A 214 10.50 18.74 24.65
N ASP A 215 9.33 19.33 24.42
CA ASP A 215 8.16 19.16 25.25
C ASP A 215 7.46 17.80 24.97
N SER A 216 6.46 17.48 25.78
CA SER A 216 5.53 16.36 25.58
C SER A 216 4.11 16.88 25.46
N VAL A 217 3.23 16.15 24.77
CA VAL A 217 1.86 16.58 24.47
C VAL A 217 0.81 15.55 24.91
N ASP A 218 -0.41 16.02 25.17
CA ASP A 218 -1.53 15.16 25.53
C ASP A 218 -2.33 14.74 24.28
N LEU A 219 -2.10 13.52 23.83
CA LEU A 219 -2.85 12.88 22.75
C LEU A 219 -4.08 12.10 23.21
N SER A 220 -4.35 12.05 24.52
CA SER A 220 -5.45 11.26 25.08
C SER A 220 -6.83 11.79 24.69
N HIS A 221 -6.93 13.02 24.17
CA HIS A 221 -8.16 13.56 23.56
C HIS A 221 -8.49 12.89 22.22
N PHE A 222 -7.49 12.46 21.47
CA PHE A 222 -7.64 11.94 20.10
C PHE A 222 -7.66 10.42 20.05
N LEU A 223 -6.90 9.76 20.94
CA LEU A 223 -6.81 8.31 21.02
C LEU A 223 -7.00 7.83 22.46
N LYS A 224 -7.91 6.87 22.65
CA LYS A 224 -8.21 6.29 23.96
C LYS A 224 -7.59 4.90 24.09
N LEU A 225 -6.71 4.73 25.08
CA LEU A 225 -6.22 3.43 25.55
C LEU A 225 -6.98 3.00 26.80
N LYS A 226 -7.38 1.73 26.89
CA LYS A 226 -8.08 1.18 28.04
C LYS A 226 -7.45 -0.14 28.50
N GLY A 227 -7.57 -0.41 29.80
CA GLY A 227 -7.23 -1.70 30.41
C GLY A 227 -5.77 -2.12 30.25
N PHE A 228 -5.55 -3.43 30.12
CA PHE A 228 -4.23 -4.07 30.07
C PHE A 228 -3.29 -3.49 29.00
N ASN A 229 -3.83 -3.12 27.83
CA ASN A 229 -3.05 -2.55 26.74
C ASN A 229 -2.40 -1.21 27.12
N ASN A 230 -3.10 -0.36 27.86
CA ASN A 230 -2.52 0.89 28.36
C ASN A 230 -1.36 0.62 29.32
N THR A 231 -1.55 -0.34 30.24
CA THR A 231 -0.52 -0.73 31.21
C THR A 231 0.74 -1.27 30.53
N VAL A 232 0.59 -2.21 29.58
CA VAL A 232 1.74 -2.78 28.86
C VAL A 232 2.51 -1.70 28.09
N ARG A 233 1.80 -0.83 27.36
CA ARG A 233 2.44 0.24 26.59
C ARG A 233 3.12 1.27 27.48
N LYS A 234 2.46 1.69 28.57
CA LYS A 234 3.04 2.62 29.55
C LYS A 234 4.29 2.04 30.20
N THR A 235 4.28 0.75 30.51
CA THR A 235 5.45 0.05 31.04
C THR A 235 6.59 0.01 30.03
N PHE A 236 6.29 -0.35 28.78
CA PHE A 236 7.29 -0.40 27.73
C PHE A 236 7.88 1.00 27.48
N TRP A 237 7.06 1.98 27.13
CA TRP A 237 7.54 3.31 26.73
C TRP A 237 7.95 4.21 27.88
N GLY A 238 7.46 3.95 29.09
CA GLY A 238 7.69 4.79 30.27
C GLY A 238 6.78 6.01 30.38
N HIS A 239 5.91 6.24 29.39
CA HIS A 239 4.91 7.29 29.37
C HIS A 239 3.59 6.74 28.78
N ASP A 240 2.49 7.47 29.00
CA ASP A 240 1.22 7.21 28.32
C ASP A 240 0.91 8.33 27.31
N LEU A 241 -0.28 8.32 26.73
CA LEU A 241 -0.68 9.31 25.73
C LEU A 241 -0.84 10.73 26.29
N LYS A 242 -0.90 10.92 27.61
CA LYS A 242 -0.96 12.28 28.19
C LYS A 242 0.39 12.99 28.15
N GLU A 243 1.46 12.23 28.08
CA GLU A 243 2.84 12.71 27.99
C GLU A 243 3.51 12.12 26.73
N ALA A 244 2.82 12.14 25.59
CA ALA A 244 3.38 11.66 24.33
C ALA A 244 4.60 12.52 23.97
N PRO A 245 5.77 11.91 23.70
CA PRO A 245 7.00 12.64 23.52
C PRO A 245 7.08 13.25 22.12
N LEU A 246 7.58 14.48 22.01
CA LEU A 246 7.97 15.04 20.72
C LEU A 246 9.42 14.63 20.42
N ASN A 247 9.62 13.41 19.92
CA ASN A 247 10.94 12.90 19.56
C ASN A 247 11.21 13.02 18.04
N GLY A 248 12.43 13.35 17.65
CA GLY A 248 12.80 13.39 16.23
C GLY A 248 14.30 13.38 15.97
N ARG A 249 14.68 12.77 14.84
CA ARG A 249 16.04 12.82 14.28
C ARG A 249 16.10 13.92 13.24
N VAL A 250 17.14 14.73 13.28
CA VAL A 250 17.24 15.94 12.47
C VAL A 250 18.52 15.92 11.64
N TRP A 251 18.37 16.21 10.35
CA TRP A 251 19.45 16.59 9.45
C TRP A 251 19.22 18.04 9.05
N TYR A 252 20.21 18.91 9.24
CA TYR A 252 20.07 20.34 8.92
C TYR A 252 21.32 20.90 8.27
N PRO A 253 21.17 21.80 7.28
CA PRO A 253 22.29 22.41 6.57
C PRO A 253 23.08 23.35 7.47
N GLU A 254 24.39 23.40 7.26
CA GLU A 254 25.27 24.41 7.86
C GLU A 254 25.22 25.70 7.04
N THR A 255 24.10 26.41 7.11
CA THR A 255 23.88 27.71 6.47
C THR A 255 23.37 28.74 7.48
N ASN A 256 23.59 30.02 7.15
CA ASN A 256 23.00 31.16 7.87
C ASN A 256 21.60 31.51 7.34
N ASP A 257 21.23 31.01 6.16
CA ASP A 257 19.92 31.26 5.56
C ASP A 257 18.83 30.44 6.23
N LYS A 258 17.59 30.97 6.21
CA LYS A 258 16.43 30.20 6.65
C LYS A 258 16.20 29.02 5.72
N SER A 259 16.02 27.85 6.31
CA SER A 259 15.81 26.61 5.56
C SER A 259 14.35 26.17 5.65
N PRO A 260 13.73 25.75 4.53
CA PRO A 260 12.47 25.00 4.56
C PRO A 260 12.58 23.79 5.48
N ILE A 261 11.45 23.37 6.06
CA ILE A 261 11.39 22.22 6.95
C ILE A 261 10.55 21.09 6.36
N VAL A 262 11.10 19.89 6.38
CA VAL A 262 10.48 18.65 5.90
C VAL A 262 10.31 17.70 7.08
N LEU A 263 9.09 17.34 7.43
CA LEU A 263 8.81 16.28 8.42
C LEU A 263 8.48 14.99 7.70
N ILE A 264 9.16 13.90 8.06
CA ILE A 264 8.95 12.55 7.54
C ILE A 264 8.40 11.68 8.66
N VAL A 265 7.31 10.96 8.40
CA VAL A 265 6.66 10.08 9.38
C VAL A 265 6.47 8.67 8.84
N HIS A 266 6.80 7.69 9.67
CA HIS A 266 6.64 6.27 9.35
C HIS A 266 5.20 5.78 9.60
N GLY A 267 4.89 4.61 9.05
CA GLY A 267 3.62 3.92 9.26
C GLY A 267 3.57 3.04 10.49
N ASN A 268 2.51 2.26 10.61
CA ASN A 268 2.42 1.26 11.68
C ASN A 268 3.35 0.09 11.40
N HIS A 269 4.24 -0.16 12.36
CA HIS A 269 5.07 -1.36 12.41
C HIS A 269 4.90 -2.05 13.77
N SER A 270 5.79 -2.97 14.13
CA SER A 270 5.93 -3.39 15.53
C SER A 270 6.47 -2.21 16.35
N MET A 271 5.90 -1.96 17.53
CA MET A 271 6.42 -0.94 18.45
C MET A 271 7.81 -1.28 19.03
N HIS A 272 8.30 -2.50 18.79
CA HIS A 272 9.63 -2.98 19.21
C HIS A 272 10.70 -2.80 18.13
N ASP A 273 10.30 -2.39 16.93
CA ASP A 273 11.19 -2.20 15.79
C ASP A 273 11.06 -0.76 15.27
N PHE A 274 12.12 0.02 15.53
CA PHE A 274 12.08 1.47 15.41
C PHE A 274 12.14 1.89 13.95
N SER A 275 11.09 2.57 13.51
CA SER A 275 10.88 2.88 12.09
C SER A 275 11.37 4.28 11.69
N ASP A 276 11.63 5.16 12.67
CA ASP A 276 12.08 6.54 12.46
C ASP A 276 13.49 6.64 11.85
N ILE A 277 14.36 5.66 12.10
CA ILE A 277 15.71 5.65 11.53
C ILE A 277 15.71 5.40 10.00
N GLY A 278 14.62 4.82 9.48
CA GLY A 278 14.53 4.28 8.13
C GLY A 278 14.60 5.26 6.96
N TYR A 279 14.67 6.55 7.23
CA TYR A 279 14.66 7.64 6.25
C TYR A 279 15.93 8.51 6.29
N ASP A 280 16.99 8.01 6.91
CA ASP A 280 18.30 8.65 6.93
C ASP A 280 18.77 9.12 5.54
N TYR A 281 18.64 8.27 4.52
CA TYR A 281 19.02 8.58 3.15
C TYR A 281 18.26 9.77 2.55
N LEU A 282 17.00 10.01 2.96
CA LEU A 282 16.26 11.21 2.58
C LEU A 282 16.67 12.42 3.43
N GLY A 283 16.93 12.19 4.73
CA GLY A 283 17.46 13.20 5.64
C GLY A 283 18.74 13.82 5.13
N GLU A 284 19.72 12.99 4.77
CA GLU A 284 21.02 13.40 4.25
C GLU A 284 20.90 14.10 2.89
N LEU A 285 20.15 13.50 1.95
CA LEU A 285 19.93 14.07 0.62
C LEU A 285 19.28 15.46 0.69
N LEU A 286 18.16 15.59 1.40
CA LEU A 286 17.42 16.85 1.43
C LEU A 286 18.15 17.91 2.27
N ALA A 287 18.91 17.53 3.31
CA ALA A 287 19.73 18.45 4.08
C ALA A 287 20.92 18.99 3.29
N SER A 288 21.60 18.15 2.49
CA SER A 288 22.64 18.61 1.55
C SER A 288 22.11 19.61 0.51
N LYS A 289 20.79 19.60 0.25
CA LYS A 289 20.05 20.56 -0.59
C LYS A 289 19.45 21.76 0.17
N GLY A 290 19.88 21.97 1.42
CA GLY A 290 19.53 23.15 2.19
C GLY A 290 18.15 23.09 2.85
N ASN A 291 17.66 21.91 3.23
CA ASN A 291 16.41 21.75 3.96
C ASN A 291 16.67 21.22 5.38
N ILE A 292 15.92 21.66 6.37
CA ILE A 292 15.88 20.98 7.67
C ILE A 292 14.95 19.79 7.52
N VAL A 293 15.44 18.59 7.81
CA VAL A 293 14.68 17.35 7.67
C VAL A 293 14.54 16.71 9.04
N VAL A 294 13.33 16.29 9.37
CA VAL A 294 12.99 15.69 10.65
C VAL A 294 12.32 14.36 10.40
N SER A 295 12.96 13.25 10.76
CA SER A 295 12.28 11.97 10.85
C SER A 295 11.63 11.86 12.24
N VAL A 296 10.31 11.86 12.27
CA VAL A 296 9.49 11.91 13.49
C VAL A 296 9.32 10.52 14.07
N ASP A 297 9.53 10.41 15.38
CA ASP A 297 9.37 9.16 16.12
C ASP A 297 7.91 8.99 16.61
N GLU A 298 7.17 8.11 15.93
CA GLU A 298 5.81 7.71 16.30
C GLU A 298 5.74 6.24 16.69
N ASN A 299 6.86 5.61 17.08
CA ASN A 299 6.85 4.19 17.42
C ASN A 299 5.93 3.88 18.61
N PHE A 300 5.69 4.85 19.48
CA PHE A 300 4.71 4.73 20.57
C PHE A 300 3.24 4.74 20.10
N LEU A 301 2.97 4.91 18.80
CA LEU A 301 1.67 4.73 18.13
C LEU A 301 1.62 3.46 17.26
N ASN A 302 2.71 2.67 17.20
CA ASN A 302 2.75 1.39 16.50
C ASN A 302 2.03 0.27 17.26
N GLY A 303 1.63 -0.78 16.56
CA GLY A 303 1.01 -1.98 17.11
C GLY A 303 1.94 -2.72 18.07
N ALA A 304 1.38 -3.23 19.16
CA ALA A 304 2.07 -4.15 20.06
C ALA A 304 1.85 -5.58 19.52
N SER A 305 2.93 -6.21 19.02
CA SER A 305 2.92 -7.43 18.19
C SER A 305 1.91 -8.51 18.61
N MET A 306 1.70 -8.73 19.92
CA MET A 306 0.81 -9.78 20.42
C MET A 306 -0.49 -9.31 21.08
N PHE A 307 -0.67 -8.02 21.33
CA PHE A 307 -1.73 -7.55 22.25
C PHE A 307 -2.73 -6.60 21.61
N HIS A 308 -2.28 -5.75 20.68
CA HIS A 308 -3.16 -4.72 20.12
C HIS A 308 -2.54 -4.01 18.91
N ASP A 309 -3.28 -3.96 17.82
CA ASP A 309 -3.18 -2.93 16.81
C ASP A 309 -4.32 -1.92 17.03
N PHE A 310 -4.09 -0.63 16.77
CA PHE A 310 -5.09 0.43 16.88
C PHE A 310 -6.15 0.40 15.78
N ARG A 311 -5.99 -0.49 14.78
CA ARG A 311 -6.92 -0.64 13.67
C ARG A 311 -7.20 0.72 13.01
N GLN A 312 -6.15 1.49 12.73
CA GLN A 312 -6.19 2.81 12.09
C GLN A 312 -6.77 3.96 12.95
N ASN A 313 -7.26 3.68 14.17
CA ASN A 313 -7.82 4.75 15.03
C ASN A 313 -6.76 5.74 15.53
N GLU A 314 -5.49 5.39 15.43
CA GLU A 314 -4.37 6.25 15.82
C GLU A 314 -3.99 7.29 14.76
N ASN A 315 -4.44 7.15 13.51
CA ASN A 315 -3.97 8.00 12.40
C ASN A 315 -4.27 9.49 12.64
N LEU A 316 -5.36 9.81 13.36
CA LEU A 316 -5.61 11.17 13.83
C LEU A 316 -4.52 11.65 14.79
N SER A 317 -4.16 10.86 15.80
CA SER A 317 -3.09 11.21 16.74
C SER A 317 -1.73 11.37 16.05
N ARG A 318 -1.44 10.56 15.03
CA ARG A 318 -0.27 10.70 14.16
C ARG A 318 -0.28 12.05 13.41
N GLY A 319 -1.43 12.42 12.83
CA GLY A 319 -1.57 13.72 12.17
C GLY A 319 -1.40 14.91 13.14
N ILE A 320 -1.99 14.82 14.33
CA ILE A 320 -1.90 15.88 15.35
C ILE A 320 -0.48 16.05 15.87
N ILE A 321 0.24 14.96 16.17
CA ILE A 321 1.59 15.09 16.74
C ILE A 321 2.56 15.75 15.76
N LEU A 322 2.39 15.58 14.43
CA LEU A 322 3.16 16.33 13.44
C LEU A 322 2.99 17.85 13.57
N LEU A 323 1.76 18.32 13.84
CA LEU A 323 1.49 19.74 14.04
C LEU A 323 2.07 20.24 15.37
N GLU A 324 2.06 19.41 16.41
CA GLU A 324 2.75 19.70 17.68
C GLU A 324 4.29 19.78 17.51
N HIS A 325 4.88 18.95 16.64
CA HIS A 325 6.28 19.10 16.25
C HIS A 325 6.55 20.45 15.59
N LEU A 326 5.72 20.87 14.63
CA LEU A 326 5.88 22.20 14.00
C LEU A 326 5.73 23.34 15.01
N LYS A 327 4.86 23.19 16.02
CA LYS A 327 4.71 24.14 17.14
C LYS A 327 5.96 24.21 18.01
N GLN A 328 6.58 23.06 18.31
CA GLN A 328 7.87 22.99 18.98
C GLN A 328 8.97 23.69 18.17
N TRP A 329 9.03 23.47 16.86
CA TRP A 329 9.96 24.14 15.96
C TRP A 329 9.72 25.65 15.88
N ARG A 330 8.46 26.11 15.88
CA ARG A 330 8.10 27.54 15.96
C ARG A 330 8.60 28.19 17.25
N LYS A 331 8.48 27.51 18.39
CA LYS A 331 9.04 27.95 19.68
C LYS A 331 10.56 28.09 19.59
N TRP A 332 11.26 27.07 19.10
CA TRP A 332 12.71 27.11 18.92
C TRP A 332 13.20 28.16 17.92
N ASN A 333 12.44 28.39 16.85
CA ASN A 333 12.77 29.40 15.85
C ASN A 333 12.63 30.83 16.39
N SER A 334 11.90 31.02 17.49
CA SER A 334 11.63 32.33 18.12
C SER A 334 12.44 32.57 19.40
N ASP A 335 13.15 31.56 19.90
CA ASP A 335 13.94 31.64 21.14
C ASP A 335 15.39 32.00 20.82
N GLU A 336 15.83 33.21 21.20
CA GLU A 336 17.17 33.74 20.96
C GLU A 336 18.31 32.86 21.52
N ALA A 337 18.04 32.08 22.57
CA ALA A 337 19.02 31.18 23.16
C ALA A 337 19.12 29.84 22.42
N HIS A 338 18.21 29.55 21.49
CA HIS A 338 18.13 28.25 20.82
C HIS A 338 19.00 28.21 19.55
N ILE A 339 19.61 27.06 19.25
CA ILE A 339 20.51 26.90 18.09
C ILE A 339 19.83 27.09 16.72
N PHE A 340 18.51 27.01 16.70
CA PHE A 340 17.65 27.19 15.53
C PHE A 340 16.93 28.54 15.51
N PHE A 341 17.31 29.47 16.40
CA PHE A 341 16.78 30.83 16.39
C PHE A 341 16.89 31.45 15.01
N ASN A 342 15.75 31.85 14.45
CA ASN A 342 15.63 32.49 13.14
C ASN A 342 16.24 31.69 11.96
N LYS A 343 16.37 30.35 12.08
CA LYS A 343 16.94 29.47 11.03
C LYS A 343 15.90 28.67 10.24
N VAL A 344 14.66 28.62 10.72
CA VAL A 344 13.61 27.80 10.10
C VAL A 344 12.67 28.69 9.30
N ASP A 345 12.46 28.34 8.04
CA ASP A 345 11.43 28.94 7.20
C ASP A 345 10.09 28.21 7.36
N LEU A 346 9.28 28.66 8.30
CA LEU A 346 7.96 28.08 8.56
C LEU A 346 6.90 28.46 7.51
N ASN A 347 7.27 29.25 6.49
CA ASN A 347 6.41 29.46 5.31
C ASN A 347 6.58 28.37 4.26
N ASN A 348 7.59 27.51 4.40
CA ASN A 348 7.91 26.44 3.45
C ASN A 348 8.01 25.10 4.18
N ILE A 349 6.84 24.54 4.52
CA ILE A 349 6.71 23.26 5.22
C ILE A 349 6.26 22.17 4.24
N VAL A 350 6.95 21.02 4.25
CA VAL A 350 6.54 19.81 3.51
C VAL A 350 6.37 18.65 4.48
N LEU A 351 5.29 17.88 4.34
CA LEU A 351 5.06 16.67 5.13
C LEU A 351 5.18 15.43 4.24
N VAL A 352 5.93 14.43 4.67
CA VAL A 352 6.11 13.16 3.99
C VAL A 352 5.65 12.04 4.92
N GLY A 353 4.76 11.18 4.44
CA GLY A 353 4.23 10.08 5.25
C GLY A 353 4.22 8.76 4.50
N HIS A 354 4.56 7.67 5.20
CA HIS A 354 4.52 6.31 4.66
C HIS A 354 3.41 5.48 5.31
N SER A 355 2.62 4.74 4.54
CA SER A 355 1.59 3.82 5.05
C SER A 355 0.55 4.57 5.89
N ARG A 356 0.34 4.20 7.15
CA ARG A 356 -0.50 4.98 8.08
C ARG A 356 0.00 6.41 8.32
N GLY A 357 1.32 6.61 8.25
CA GLY A 357 1.92 7.94 8.26
C GLY A 357 1.54 8.75 7.01
N GLY A 358 1.34 8.09 5.87
CA GLY A 358 0.84 8.71 4.64
C GLY A 358 -0.58 9.26 4.83
N GLU A 359 -1.47 8.49 5.43
CA GLU A 359 -2.79 9.00 5.81
C GLU A 359 -2.70 10.15 6.83
N ALA A 360 -1.80 10.01 7.81
CA ALA A 360 -1.58 11.00 8.87
C ALA A 360 -1.18 12.39 8.32
N VAL A 361 -0.34 12.49 7.28
CA VAL A 361 0.02 13.80 6.71
C VAL A 361 -1.16 14.48 6.00
N GLY A 362 -2.08 13.70 5.42
CA GLY A 362 -3.34 14.22 4.87
C GLY A 362 -4.26 14.73 5.97
N ILE A 363 -4.38 13.98 7.07
CA ILE A 363 -5.14 14.40 8.27
C ILE A 363 -4.52 15.66 8.88
N ALA A 364 -3.20 15.74 8.99
CA ALA A 364 -2.50 16.90 9.51
C ALA A 364 -2.79 18.15 8.66
N ALA A 365 -2.80 18.04 7.33
CA ALA A 365 -3.13 19.14 6.43
C ALA A 365 -4.56 19.69 6.67
N GLU A 366 -5.52 18.82 6.98
CA GLU A 366 -6.89 19.22 7.29
C GLU A 366 -7.01 19.81 8.70
N MET A 367 -6.48 19.12 9.71
CA MET A 367 -6.52 19.59 11.11
C MET A 367 -5.79 20.92 11.30
N ASN A 368 -4.75 21.19 10.51
CA ASN A 368 -4.00 22.44 10.54
C ASN A 368 -4.85 23.70 10.25
N LYS A 369 -5.96 23.54 9.51
CA LYS A 369 -6.89 24.62 9.14
C LYS A 369 -7.98 24.87 10.18
N LEU A 370 -8.09 24.00 11.19
CA LEU A 370 -9.16 24.07 12.17
C LEU A 370 -8.70 24.81 13.43
N ASN A 371 -9.59 25.60 14.02
CA ASN A 371 -9.33 26.25 15.31
C ASN A 371 -9.64 25.31 16.49
N LYS A 372 -10.60 24.40 16.31
CA LYS A 372 -11.13 23.50 17.35
C LYS A 372 -11.26 22.09 16.82
N TYR A 373 -11.06 21.11 17.69
CA TYR A 373 -11.31 19.71 17.35
C TYR A 373 -12.81 19.39 17.32
N HIS A 374 -13.30 18.83 16.20
CA HIS A 374 -14.73 18.63 15.97
C HIS A 374 -15.41 17.63 16.92
N LYS A 375 -14.65 16.69 17.51
CA LYS A 375 -15.21 15.74 18.50
C LYS A 375 -15.11 16.23 19.95
N ASP A 376 -14.33 17.28 20.22
CA ASP A 376 -14.20 17.90 21.54
C ASP A 376 -13.82 19.39 21.40
N GLY A 377 -14.82 20.28 21.43
CA GLY A 377 -14.63 21.73 21.23
C GLY A 377 -13.82 22.43 22.33
N ASN A 378 -13.46 21.73 23.40
CA ASN A 378 -12.54 22.25 24.43
C ASN A 378 -11.07 22.11 24.02
N VAL A 379 -10.77 21.34 22.97
CA VAL A 379 -9.42 21.15 22.46
C VAL A 379 -9.14 22.18 21.37
N ASP A 380 -8.24 23.10 21.66
CA ASP A 380 -7.70 24.06 20.70
C ASP A 380 -6.70 23.38 19.76
N LEU A 381 -6.84 23.64 18.46
CA LEU A 381 -5.89 23.21 17.44
C LEU A 381 -5.04 24.42 17.00
N ASP A 382 -5.68 25.43 16.38
CA ASP A 382 -5.11 26.75 16.01
C ASP A 382 -3.63 26.72 15.56
N TYR A 383 -3.32 25.76 14.69
CA TYR A 383 -1.95 25.51 14.24
C TYR A 383 -1.55 26.50 13.14
N ASN A 384 -2.38 26.59 12.10
CA ASN A 384 -2.31 27.56 11.01
C ASN A 384 -0.91 27.66 10.35
N PHE A 385 -0.23 26.52 10.18
CA PHE A 385 1.06 26.44 9.48
C PHE A 385 0.90 26.51 7.96
N ASN A 386 1.89 27.09 7.27
CA ASN A 386 1.93 27.13 5.81
C ASN A 386 2.51 25.83 5.24
N ILE A 387 1.69 24.76 5.26
CA ILE A 387 2.03 23.48 4.64
C ILE A 387 1.91 23.63 3.12
N LYS A 388 3.05 23.68 2.42
CA LYS A 388 3.15 23.91 0.97
C LYS A 388 2.86 22.65 0.16
N GLY A 389 3.14 21.48 0.71
CA GLY A 389 2.91 20.22 0.03
C GLY A 389 2.95 19.00 0.95
N ILE A 390 2.31 17.92 0.51
CA ILE A 390 2.37 16.62 1.17
C ILE A 390 2.80 15.52 0.20
N VAL A 391 3.57 14.56 0.70
CA VAL A 391 3.97 13.35 -0.02
C VAL A 391 3.47 12.13 0.72
N GLN A 392 2.81 11.23 0.01
CA GLN A 392 2.33 9.96 0.53
C GLN A 392 3.06 8.80 -0.16
N ILE A 393 3.72 7.96 0.62
CA ILE A 393 4.35 6.72 0.18
C ILE A 393 3.43 5.57 0.61
N ALA A 394 2.93 4.78 -0.35
CA ALA A 394 2.08 3.62 -0.12
C ALA A 394 1.03 3.82 1.02
N PRO A 395 0.23 4.91 1.01
CA PRO A 395 -0.58 5.32 2.15
C PRO A 395 -1.78 4.41 2.39
N THR A 396 -2.33 4.46 3.61
CA THR A 396 -3.69 4.00 3.91
C THR A 396 -4.74 5.08 3.65
N ASP A 397 -6.02 4.70 3.62
CA ASP A 397 -7.17 5.61 3.51
C ASP A 397 -8.41 4.93 4.15
N PHE A 398 -8.30 4.64 5.44
CA PHE A 398 -9.29 3.81 6.17
C PHE A 398 -9.83 4.50 7.43
N HIS A 399 -9.33 5.67 7.78
CA HIS A 399 -9.72 6.41 8.97
C HIS A 399 -10.84 7.42 8.68
N ASP A 400 -12.02 7.16 9.24
CA ASP A 400 -13.14 8.10 9.20
C ASP A 400 -12.95 9.21 10.26
N LEU A 401 -12.51 10.39 9.84
CA LEU A 401 -12.49 11.58 10.71
C LEU A 401 -13.90 11.90 11.21
N VAL A 402 -14.87 11.88 10.30
CA VAL A 402 -16.31 11.92 10.56
C VAL A 402 -16.91 10.67 9.94
N LYS A 403 -17.71 9.92 10.70
CA LYS A 403 -18.25 8.63 10.25
C LYS A 403 -19.01 8.79 8.93
N GLY A 404 -18.59 8.05 7.91
CA GLY A 404 -19.19 8.10 6.58
C GLY A 404 -18.85 9.35 5.76
N GLN A 405 -17.84 10.13 6.17
CA GLN A 405 -17.26 11.20 5.36
C GLN A 405 -15.77 10.93 5.16
N ASP A 406 -15.39 10.78 3.90
CA ASP A 406 -13.99 10.63 3.53
C ASP A 406 -13.24 11.97 3.67
N LEU A 407 -11.94 11.89 3.91
CA LEU A 407 -11.05 13.04 3.91
C LEU A 407 -10.99 13.68 2.50
N VAL A 408 -11.24 14.99 2.43
CA VAL A 408 -11.13 15.81 1.23
C VAL A 408 -10.09 16.90 1.45
N ILE A 409 -8.99 16.84 0.70
CA ILE A 409 -7.93 17.85 0.73
C ILE A 409 -8.20 18.87 -0.38
N LYS A 410 -8.03 20.15 -0.06
CA LYS A 410 -8.18 21.27 -1.01
C LYS A 410 -6.92 22.10 -1.08
N ASP A 411 -6.54 22.49 -2.30
CA ASP A 411 -5.48 23.46 -2.59
C ASP A 411 -4.15 23.11 -1.92
N MET A 412 -3.59 21.96 -2.30
CA MET A 412 -2.39 21.38 -1.72
C MET A 412 -1.53 20.77 -2.82
N ASN A 413 -0.22 21.07 -2.83
CA ASN A 413 0.69 20.31 -3.68
C ASN A 413 0.78 18.88 -3.15
N TYR A 414 0.58 17.90 -4.02
CA TYR A 414 0.41 16.51 -3.61
C TYR A 414 1.22 15.55 -4.49
N LEU A 415 1.96 14.66 -3.86
CA LEU A 415 2.66 13.56 -4.53
C LEU A 415 2.29 12.23 -3.87
N LEU A 416 1.81 11.29 -4.68
CA LEU A 416 1.61 9.90 -4.30
C LEU A 416 2.67 9.01 -4.95
N ILE A 417 3.47 8.32 -4.14
CA ILE A 417 4.35 7.23 -4.57
C ILE A 417 3.67 5.92 -4.22
N HIS A 418 3.23 5.19 -5.25
CA HIS A 418 2.49 3.94 -5.10
C HIS A 418 3.31 2.71 -5.51
N SER A 419 3.08 1.61 -4.81
CA SER A 419 3.79 0.34 -4.97
C SER A 419 2.85 -0.81 -5.29
N LEU A 420 3.02 -1.43 -6.46
CA LEU A 420 2.10 -2.46 -6.93
C LEU A 420 2.33 -3.85 -6.29
N PHE A 421 3.55 -4.15 -5.86
CA PHE A 421 3.91 -5.37 -5.11
C PHE A 421 3.80 -5.20 -3.58
N ASP A 422 3.11 -4.16 -3.14
CA ASP A 422 2.75 -3.95 -1.74
C ASP A 422 1.87 -5.12 -1.23
N SER A 423 2.33 -5.77 -0.16
CA SER A 423 1.60 -6.86 0.52
C SER A 423 1.05 -6.51 1.90
N ASP A 424 1.28 -5.28 2.37
CA ASP A 424 0.66 -4.72 3.58
C ASP A 424 -0.59 -3.92 3.20
N VAL A 425 -0.41 -2.78 2.52
CA VAL A 425 -1.47 -2.00 1.87
C VAL A 425 -1.63 -2.48 0.43
N SER A 426 -2.02 -3.74 0.36
CA SER A 426 -2.18 -4.55 -0.84
C SER A 426 -3.24 -4.09 -1.86
N THR A 427 -3.84 -2.92 -1.69
CA THR A 427 -4.64 -2.27 -2.75
C THR A 427 -4.21 -0.81 -2.83
N PRO A 428 -4.22 -0.17 -4.01
CA PRO A 428 -3.79 1.21 -4.24
C PRO A 428 -4.73 2.28 -3.68
N VAL A 429 -5.09 2.17 -2.40
CA VAL A 429 -6.06 3.03 -1.73
C VAL A 429 -5.68 4.51 -1.72
N GLY A 430 -4.39 4.83 -1.80
CA GLY A 430 -3.92 6.22 -1.97
C GLY A 430 -4.50 6.94 -3.19
N ASN A 431 -4.86 6.22 -4.26
CA ASN A 431 -5.51 6.85 -5.42
C ASN A 431 -6.90 7.43 -5.08
N ARG A 432 -7.58 6.92 -4.05
CA ARG A 432 -8.84 7.54 -3.56
C ARG A 432 -8.58 8.96 -3.07
N ILE A 433 -7.50 9.16 -2.32
CA ILE A 433 -7.10 10.50 -1.84
C ILE A 433 -6.77 11.40 -3.03
N TYR A 434 -6.02 10.90 -4.01
CA TYR A 434 -5.72 11.65 -5.25
C TYR A 434 -7.00 12.07 -6.01
N ASN A 435 -7.97 11.17 -6.14
CA ASN A 435 -9.22 11.44 -6.84
C ASN A 435 -10.11 12.43 -6.08
N ARG A 436 -10.19 12.32 -4.75
CA ARG A 436 -10.96 13.24 -3.90
C ARG A 436 -10.29 14.61 -3.72
N LEU A 437 -8.98 14.74 -3.93
CA LEU A 437 -8.25 16.00 -3.79
C LEU A 437 -8.70 17.00 -4.85
N ARG A 438 -9.11 18.19 -4.39
CA ARG A 438 -9.60 19.28 -5.25
C ARG A 438 -8.56 20.39 -5.36
N ILE A 439 -8.32 20.84 -6.59
CA ILE A 439 -7.50 22.01 -6.90
C ILE A 439 -8.47 23.07 -7.43
N SER A 440 -8.50 24.24 -6.79
CA SER A 440 -9.22 25.42 -7.30
C SER A 440 -8.50 26.04 -8.50
N ASP A 441 -9.02 27.14 -9.05
CA ASP A 441 -8.49 27.84 -10.23
C ASP A 441 -7.07 28.46 -10.05
N SER A 442 -6.36 28.11 -8.97
CA SER A 442 -5.00 28.56 -8.66
C SER A 442 -3.95 27.64 -9.29
N THR A 443 -3.10 28.20 -10.15
CA THR A 443 -1.97 27.48 -10.79
C THR A 443 -0.81 27.13 -9.84
N ASN A 444 -0.93 27.47 -8.55
CA ASN A 444 0.10 27.23 -7.55
C ASN A 444 0.10 25.81 -6.98
N TYR A 445 -0.92 25.01 -7.32
CA TYR A 445 -1.11 23.66 -6.79
C TYR A 445 -1.12 22.63 -7.91
N PHE A 446 -0.47 21.50 -7.66
CA PHE A 446 -0.58 20.32 -8.52
C PHE A 446 -0.71 19.05 -7.67
N LYS A 447 -1.33 18.02 -8.25
CA LYS A 447 -1.32 16.66 -7.70
C LYS A 447 -0.71 15.71 -8.72
N SER A 448 0.12 14.79 -8.26
CA SER A 448 0.81 13.81 -9.09
C SER A 448 0.83 12.44 -8.44
N VAL A 449 0.73 11.39 -9.26
CA VAL A 449 0.92 10.00 -8.84
C VAL A 449 2.03 9.40 -9.67
N ILE A 450 2.92 8.66 -9.03
CA ILE A 450 3.81 7.69 -9.68
C ILE A 450 3.54 6.31 -9.09
N SER A 451 3.25 5.34 -9.94
CA SER A 451 3.11 3.95 -9.54
C SER A 451 4.25 3.12 -10.11
N SER A 452 4.92 2.39 -9.24
CA SER A 452 6.06 1.52 -9.55
C SER A 452 5.64 0.06 -9.48
N TYR A 453 5.95 -0.71 -10.52
CA TYR A 453 5.50 -2.11 -10.63
C TYR A 453 6.12 -2.99 -9.55
N ARG A 454 7.42 -3.28 -9.60
CA ARG A 454 8.08 -4.28 -8.72
C ARG A 454 8.52 -3.72 -7.36
N SER A 455 8.00 -2.58 -6.92
CA SER A 455 8.24 -2.08 -5.56
C SER A 455 7.24 -2.68 -4.55
N ASN A 456 7.72 -3.07 -3.37
CA ASN A 456 6.89 -3.51 -2.24
C ASN A 456 6.56 -2.34 -1.29
N HIS A 457 5.89 -2.63 -0.17
CA HIS A 457 5.63 -1.64 0.87
C HIS A 457 6.92 -1.23 1.60
N GLY A 458 7.69 -2.23 2.03
CA GLY A 458 8.77 -2.10 3.02
C GLY A 458 9.96 -1.26 2.60
N GLN A 459 10.52 -1.49 1.41
CA GLN A 459 11.91 -1.13 1.09
C GLN A 459 12.17 0.38 0.96
N PHE A 460 11.14 1.24 0.98
CA PHE A 460 11.34 2.70 1.12
C PHE A 460 11.86 3.10 2.49
N ASN A 461 11.67 2.25 3.50
CA ASN A 461 12.22 2.39 4.83
C ASN A 461 13.36 1.37 5.00
N THR A 462 14.56 1.83 5.35
CA THR A 462 15.75 0.96 5.44
C THR A 462 15.68 -0.09 6.55
N SER A 463 14.77 0.02 7.52
CA SER A 463 14.60 -0.99 8.59
C SER A 463 13.55 -2.06 8.28
N TRP A 464 12.68 -1.87 7.28
CA TRP A 464 11.54 -2.79 7.05
C TRP A 464 11.87 -3.94 6.08
N GLY A 465 12.72 -3.70 5.08
CA GLY A 465 13.18 -4.72 4.13
C GLY A 465 12.10 -5.23 3.16
N SER A 466 12.29 -6.45 2.65
CA SER A 466 11.49 -7.04 1.56
C SER A 466 10.21 -7.76 2.00
N TYR A 467 10.02 -8.02 3.30
CA TYR A 467 8.88 -8.76 3.82
C TYR A 467 7.86 -7.83 4.49
N ASP A 468 6.80 -7.43 3.79
CA ASP A 468 5.78 -6.50 4.34
C ASP A 468 4.83 -7.14 5.38
N SER A 469 5.23 -8.25 6.01
CA SER A 469 4.42 -8.89 7.04
C SER A 469 5.31 -9.61 8.04
N GLY A 470 4.90 -9.65 9.31
CA GLY A 470 5.59 -10.40 10.33
C GLY A 470 5.50 -11.92 10.15
N PHE A 471 6.28 -12.66 10.93
CA PHE A 471 6.17 -14.12 11.03
C PHE A 471 4.78 -14.53 11.54
N PRO A 472 4.19 -15.64 11.06
CA PRO A 472 4.69 -16.52 9.99
C PRO A 472 4.30 -16.10 8.57
N ARG A 473 3.57 -14.98 8.41
CA ARG A 473 3.03 -14.56 7.12
C ARG A 473 4.12 -14.20 6.11
N ASN A 474 5.26 -13.65 6.54
CA ASN A 474 6.41 -13.43 5.67
C ASN A 474 6.83 -14.66 4.87
N LEU A 475 6.76 -15.86 5.45
CA LEU A 475 7.20 -17.10 4.80
C LEU A 475 6.37 -17.45 3.56
N THR A 476 5.19 -16.86 3.40
CA THR A 476 4.32 -17.09 2.26
C THR A 476 4.50 -16.06 1.15
N LEU A 477 5.18 -14.94 1.39
CA LEU A 477 5.34 -13.83 0.44
C LEU A 477 6.29 -14.17 -0.72
N ASN A 478 5.91 -13.76 -1.93
CA ASN A 478 6.77 -13.87 -3.12
C ASN A 478 7.62 -12.60 -3.28
N VAL A 479 8.81 -12.61 -2.69
CA VAL A 479 9.74 -11.46 -2.72
C VAL A 479 10.73 -11.52 -3.89
N LYS A 480 10.79 -12.65 -4.61
CA LYS A 480 11.69 -12.84 -5.76
C LYS A 480 11.55 -11.77 -6.87
N PRO A 481 10.36 -11.25 -7.20
CA PRO A 481 10.19 -10.30 -8.30
C PRO A 481 10.57 -8.86 -7.96
N LEU A 482 10.78 -8.55 -6.67
CA LEU A 482 10.94 -7.18 -6.19
C LEU A 482 12.17 -6.50 -6.78
N LEU A 483 12.08 -5.18 -6.93
CA LEU A 483 13.25 -4.35 -7.16
C LEU A 483 14.23 -4.51 -5.98
N PRO A 484 15.55 -4.47 -6.22
CA PRO A 484 16.54 -4.32 -5.15
C PRO A 484 16.20 -3.10 -4.28
N GLU A 485 16.45 -3.20 -2.98
CA GLU A 485 16.01 -2.17 -2.01
C GLU A 485 16.56 -0.77 -2.36
N GLU A 486 17.83 -0.68 -2.77
CA GLU A 486 18.46 0.58 -3.18
C GLU A 486 17.77 1.20 -4.39
N GLN A 487 17.37 0.38 -5.38
CA GLN A 487 16.65 0.85 -6.57
C GLN A 487 15.27 1.36 -6.20
N GLN A 488 14.56 0.71 -5.27
CA GLN A 488 13.28 1.23 -4.79
C GLN A 488 13.45 2.57 -4.05
N ARG A 489 14.48 2.71 -3.21
CA ARG A 489 14.79 3.99 -2.54
C ARG A 489 15.21 5.08 -3.53
N GLU A 490 15.82 4.73 -4.66
CA GLU A 490 16.12 5.69 -5.73
C GLU A 490 14.85 6.39 -6.24
N ILE A 491 13.74 5.67 -6.36
CA ILE A 491 12.43 6.25 -6.75
C ILE A 491 12.02 7.32 -5.73
N ALA A 492 12.15 7.03 -4.43
CA ALA A 492 11.84 8.00 -3.37
C ALA A 492 12.78 9.22 -3.42
N LYS A 493 14.10 9.02 -3.57
CA LYS A 493 15.05 10.13 -3.69
C LYS A 493 14.72 11.04 -4.87
N VAL A 494 14.48 10.48 -6.05
CA VAL A 494 14.16 11.23 -7.28
C VAL A 494 12.89 12.06 -7.10
N TYR A 495 11.78 11.44 -6.71
CA TYR A 495 10.49 12.14 -6.65
C TYR A 495 10.37 13.07 -5.44
N ILE A 496 10.82 12.66 -4.26
CA ILE A 496 10.69 13.48 -3.04
C ILE A 496 11.62 14.69 -3.11
N SER A 497 12.86 14.53 -3.57
CA SER A 497 13.77 15.67 -3.71
C SER A 497 13.29 16.66 -4.76
N ALA A 498 12.87 16.17 -5.93
CA ALA A 498 12.28 17.02 -6.95
C ALA A 498 11.05 17.78 -6.43
N PHE A 499 10.22 17.10 -5.62
CA PHE A 499 8.98 17.68 -5.12
C PHE A 499 9.25 18.77 -4.11
N VAL A 500 10.12 18.51 -3.12
CA VAL A 500 10.52 19.49 -2.11
C VAL A 500 11.11 20.73 -2.78
N GLU A 501 12.02 20.58 -3.75
CA GLU A 501 12.60 21.73 -4.46
C GLU A 501 11.57 22.53 -5.26
N THR A 502 10.58 21.85 -5.86
CA THR A 502 9.52 22.49 -6.64
C THR A 502 8.55 23.26 -5.75
N VAL A 503 8.04 22.66 -4.68
CA VAL A 503 6.98 23.26 -3.84
C VAL A 503 7.51 24.30 -2.85
N THR A 504 8.81 24.26 -2.55
CA THR A 504 9.51 25.32 -1.78
C THR A 504 10.09 26.41 -2.68
N GLU A 505 9.75 26.38 -3.97
CA GLU A 505 10.11 27.39 -4.99
C GLU A 505 11.63 27.56 -5.19
N LYS A 506 12.44 26.59 -4.74
CA LYS A 506 13.89 26.56 -4.94
C LYS A 506 14.26 26.28 -6.41
N SER A 507 13.48 25.44 -7.09
CA SER A 507 13.74 25.05 -8.48
C SER A 507 12.49 24.54 -9.18
N ASN A 508 12.17 25.08 -10.35
CA ASN A 508 11.10 24.56 -11.23
C ASN A 508 11.61 23.54 -12.26
N THR A 509 12.90 23.19 -12.21
CA THR A 509 13.58 22.35 -13.20
C THR A 509 12.90 20.98 -13.37
N TYR A 510 12.35 20.44 -12.29
CA TYR A 510 11.77 19.10 -12.27
C TYR A 510 10.25 19.07 -12.47
N LYS A 511 9.57 20.20 -12.74
CA LYS A 511 8.11 20.25 -12.85
C LYS A 511 7.54 19.25 -13.87
N ASN A 512 8.25 19.04 -14.98
CA ASN A 512 7.86 18.09 -16.03
C ASN A 512 7.93 16.62 -15.59
N LEU A 513 8.77 16.27 -14.60
CA LEU A 513 8.82 14.92 -14.03
C LEU A 513 7.47 14.50 -13.44
N PHE A 514 6.75 15.43 -12.81
CA PHE A 514 5.43 15.16 -12.22
C PHE A 514 4.33 15.04 -13.28
N LYS A 515 4.48 15.75 -14.40
CA LYS A 515 3.56 15.70 -15.53
C LYS A 515 3.66 14.37 -16.27
N ASP A 516 4.88 13.84 -16.41
CA ASP A 516 5.18 12.62 -17.14
C ASP A 516 6.47 11.95 -16.63
N PHE A 517 6.37 10.73 -16.13
CA PHE A 517 7.52 9.97 -15.60
C PHE A 517 8.62 9.76 -16.64
N ARG A 518 8.32 9.86 -17.95
CA ARG A 518 9.28 9.66 -19.04
C ARG A 518 10.43 10.67 -19.02
N TYR A 519 10.25 11.83 -18.38
CA TYR A 519 11.33 12.79 -18.14
C TYR A 519 12.38 12.31 -17.14
N GLY A 520 12.05 11.32 -16.30
CA GLY A 520 12.93 10.76 -15.28
C GLY A 520 13.48 9.37 -15.59
N LEU A 521 13.28 8.81 -16.80
CA LEU A 521 13.66 7.43 -17.14
C LEU A 521 15.15 7.11 -17.03
N ASP A 522 16.01 8.13 -17.09
CA ASP A 522 17.45 7.99 -16.88
C ASP A 522 17.83 7.93 -15.39
N TRP A 523 16.93 8.38 -14.52
CA TRP A 523 17.14 8.42 -13.07
C TRP A 523 16.41 7.27 -12.35
N LEU A 524 15.37 6.71 -12.97
CA LEU A 524 14.56 5.64 -12.40
C LEU A 524 15.12 4.25 -12.72
N PRO A 525 14.90 3.27 -11.84
CA PRO A 525 15.16 1.85 -12.15
C PRO A 525 14.45 1.42 -13.44
N LYS A 526 14.99 0.38 -14.09
CA LYS A 526 14.38 -0.17 -15.31
C LYS A 526 13.19 -1.07 -14.95
N ASP A 527 12.00 -0.50 -14.94
CA ASP A 527 10.74 -1.20 -14.70
C ASP A 527 9.55 -0.50 -15.41
N TYR A 528 8.34 -1.06 -15.26
CA TYR A 528 7.10 -0.43 -15.72
C TYR A 528 6.59 0.59 -14.69
N TYR A 529 6.14 1.73 -15.20
CA TYR A 529 5.60 2.84 -14.41
C TYR A 529 4.29 3.34 -15.01
N THR A 530 3.43 3.91 -14.18
CA THR A 530 2.33 4.78 -14.62
C THR A 530 2.39 6.10 -13.86
N SER A 531 2.01 7.19 -14.52
CA SER A 531 1.88 8.49 -13.87
C SER A 531 0.56 9.18 -14.17
N GLN A 532 0.10 9.97 -13.21
CA GLN A 532 -1.11 10.80 -13.27
C GLN A 532 -0.75 12.21 -12.80
N TYR A 533 -1.40 13.25 -13.36
CA TYR A 533 -1.10 14.64 -13.05
C TYR A 533 -2.27 15.58 -13.33
N GLU A 534 -2.61 16.40 -12.35
CA GLU A 534 -3.61 17.47 -12.48
C GLU A 534 -3.11 18.75 -11.80
N ASP A 535 -3.42 19.89 -12.42
CA ASP A 535 -3.27 21.25 -11.89
C ASP A 535 -4.47 22.10 -12.36
N ALA A 536 -4.52 23.38 -11.96
CA ALA A 536 -5.63 24.28 -12.34
C ALA A 536 -5.74 24.55 -13.85
N ASN A 537 -4.73 24.18 -14.64
CA ASN A 537 -4.75 24.36 -16.09
C ASN A 537 -5.48 23.22 -16.81
N VAL A 538 -5.84 22.15 -16.08
CA VAL A 538 -6.57 21.00 -16.62
C VAL A 538 -8.07 21.25 -16.50
N GLU A 539 -8.75 21.31 -17.64
CA GLU A 539 -10.18 21.48 -17.73
C GLU A 539 -10.83 20.20 -18.29
N ASN A 540 -11.62 19.49 -17.48
CA ASN A 540 -12.30 18.29 -17.91
C ASN A 540 -13.43 18.61 -18.91
N ILE A 541 -13.41 17.89 -20.03
CA ILE A 541 -14.54 17.80 -20.97
C ILE A 541 -15.45 16.64 -20.53
N VAL A 542 -14.85 15.50 -20.18
CA VAL A 542 -15.55 14.30 -19.70
C VAL A 542 -14.70 13.63 -18.63
N ASP A 543 -15.24 13.45 -17.43
CA ASP A 543 -14.63 12.67 -16.35
C ASP A 543 -15.54 11.58 -15.79
N TYR A 544 -16.74 11.40 -16.37
CA TYR A 544 -17.70 10.35 -16.03
C TYR A 544 -18.24 10.41 -14.59
N GLU A 545 -18.03 11.50 -13.86
CA GLU A 545 -18.48 11.65 -12.47
C GLU A 545 -19.87 12.30 -12.34
N ASP A 546 -20.36 12.93 -13.41
CA ASP A 546 -21.57 13.78 -13.40
C ASP A 546 -22.86 13.01 -13.10
N ASP A 547 -23.09 11.88 -13.78
CA ASP A 547 -24.35 11.13 -13.69
C ASP A 547 -24.22 9.63 -14.05
N MET A 548 -25.31 9.00 -14.48
CA MET A 548 -25.33 7.61 -14.97
C MET A 548 -25.75 7.51 -16.44
N ASP A 549 -25.92 8.64 -17.13
CA ASP A 549 -26.29 8.69 -18.54
C ASP A 549 -25.06 8.45 -19.40
N ILE A 550 -24.92 7.22 -19.90
CA ILE A 550 -23.79 6.83 -20.74
C ILE A 550 -23.69 7.61 -22.07
N LEU A 551 -24.75 8.33 -22.47
CA LEU A 551 -24.80 9.09 -23.72
C LEU A 551 -24.41 10.56 -23.56
N ASN A 552 -24.42 11.09 -22.34
CA ASN A 552 -24.23 12.52 -22.08
C ASN A 552 -23.31 12.72 -20.86
N SER A 553 -22.48 13.74 -20.92
CA SER A 553 -21.81 14.35 -19.77
C SER A 553 -22.20 15.83 -19.77
N GLU A 554 -21.91 16.58 -18.69
CA GLU A 554 -22.26 17.99 -18.58
C GLU A 554 -21.83 18.82 -19.81
N ARG A 555 -20.77 18.41 -20.51
CA ARG A 555 -20.16 19.19 -21.60
C ARG A 555 -20.00 18.43 -22.92
N ALA A 556 -20.42 17.18 -23.00
CA ALA A 556 -20.21 16.36 -24.17
C ALA A 556 -21.31 15.33 -24.40
N THR A 557 -21.44 14.90 -25.65
CA THR A 557 -22.24 13.73 -26.05
C THR A 557 -21.31 12.58 -26.41
N LEU A 558 -21.70 11.37 -26.01
CA LEU A 558 -20.89 10.16 -26.03
C LEU A 558 -21.59 9.09 -26.86
N PHE A 559 -20.87 8.45 -27.78
CA PHE A 559 -21.44 7.40 -28.63
C PHE A 559 -20.47 6.25 -28.88
N GLY A 560 -20.84 5.04 -28.46
CA GLY A 560 -20.12 3.81 -28.77
C GLY A 560 -20.75 3.08 -29.94
N GLU A 561 -19.95 2.77 -30.97
CA GLU A 561 -20.39 2.04 -32.16
C GLU A 561 -19.60 0.73 -32.32
N ASN A 562 -20.28 -0.37 -32.66
CA ASN A 562 -19.69 -1.69 -32.92
C ASN A 562 -18.76 -2.19 -31.80
N LEU A 563 -18.99 -1.78 -30.55
CA LEU A 563 -18.24 -2.23 -29.38
C LEU A 563 -18.86 -3.50 -28.81
N VAL A 564 -18.01 -4.45 -28.42
CA VAL A 564 -18.43 -5.65 -27.66
C VAL A 564 -18.85 -5.27 -26.24
N THR A 565 -18.24 -4.24 -25.69
CA THR A 565 -18.62 -3.70 -24.39
C THR A 565 -18.38 -2.19 -24.39
N TRP A 566 -19.43 -1.45 -24.02
CA TRP A 566 -19.40 -0.04 -23.70
C TRP A 566 -20.21 0.12 -22.42
N LYS A 567 -19.53 0.45 -21.32
CA LYS A 567 -20.17 0.62 -20.02
C LYS A 567 -19.38 1.58 -19.16
N GLU A 568 -20.08 2.43 -18.44
CA GLU A 568 -19.52 3.27 -17.40
C GLU A 568 -19.69 2.58 -16.04
N ASN A 569 -18.62 2.51 -15.24
CA ASN A 569 -18.69 1.96 -13.88
C ASN A 569 -17.63 2.61 -12.99
N ALA A 570 -17.84 2.52 -11.68
CA ALA A 570 -16.78 2.77 -10.72
C ALA A 570 -15.55 1.92 -11.04
N GLN A 571 -14.36 2.53 -11.04
CA GLN A 571 -13.11 1.77 -11.12
C GLN A 571 -12.93 1.04 -9.78
N THR A 572 -12.65 -0.26 -9.85
CA THR A 572 -12.55 -1.10 -8.65
C THR A 572 -11.16 -1.69 -8.47
N MET A 573 -10.73 -1.82 -7.22
CA MET A 573 -9.43 -2.38 -6.84
C MET A 573 -9.41 -3.92 -6.91
N ARG A 574 -8.21 -4.52 -6.79
CA ARG A 574 -8.00 -5.98 -6.91
C ARG A 574 -8.62 -6.85 -5.79
N ASN A 575 -9.37 -6.28 -4.86
CA ASN A 575 -10.03 -6.95 -3.74
C ASN A 575 -11.43 -7.53 -4.07
N SER A 576 -11.53 -8.23 -5.20
CA SER A 576 -12.81 -8.71 -5.76
C SER A 576 -13.77 -7.60 -6.19
N GLY A 577 -13.25 -6.40 -6.46
CA GLY A 577 -14.05 -5.24 -6.80
C GLY A 577 -14.93 -4.72 -5.65
N LYS A 578 -14.59 -5.07 -4.39
CA LYS A 578 -15.33 -4.62 -3.20
C LYS A 578 -15.05 -3.15 -2.85
N SER A 579 -13.89 -2.64 -3.26
CA SER A 579 -13.50 -1.24 -3.06
C SER A 579 -13.33 -0.53 -4.39
N SER A 580 -13.71 0.75 -4.39
CA SER A 580 -13.53 1.66 -5.51
C SER A 580 -12.32 2.57 -5.29
N TYR A 581 -11.83 3.12 -6.39
CA TYR A 581 -10.85 4.20 -6.44
C TYR A 581 -11.46 5.59 -6.21
N ASP A 582 -12.77 5.68 -5.93
CA ASP A 582 -13.53 6.94 -5.83
C ASP A 582 -13.48 7.75 -7.14
N ASN A 583 -13.53 7.03 -8.26
CA ASN A 583 -13.77 7.56 -9.60
C ASN A 583 -14.57 6.55 -10.44
N ARG A 584 -15.05 7.02 -11.58
CA ARG A 584 -15.77 6.29 -12.61
C ARG A 584 -14.96 6.30 -13.90
N VAL A 585 -15.13 5.25 -14.68
CA VAL A 585 -14.41 5.06 -15.95
C VAL A 585 -15.33 4.45 -16.98
N VAL A 586 -15.09 4.74 -18.26
CA VAL A 586 -15.71 4.00 -19.35
C VAL A 586 -14.85 2.79 -19.73
N THR A 587 -15.46 1.61 -19.75
CA THR A 587 -14.85 0.38 -20.26
C THR A 587 -15.22 0.19 -21.72
N LEU A 588 -14.21 0.12 -22.59
CA LEU A 588 -14.37 -0.08 -24.02
C LEU A 588 -13.72 -1.40 -24.43
N LYS A 589 -14.49 -2.30 -25.05
CA LYS A 589 -14.01 -3.58 -25.58
C LYS A 589 -14.37 -3.71 -27.05
N TRP A 590 -13.41 -4.11 -27.86
CA TRP A 590 -13.61 -4.46 -29.26
C TRP A 590 -13.01 -5.84 -29.55
N ASP A 591 -13.61 -6.54 -30.50
CA ASP A 591 -13.10 -7.78 -31.09
C ASP A 591 -13.58 -7.87 -32.53
N LYS A 592 -12.68 -7.72 -33.50
CA LYS A 592 -13.04 -7.73 -34.93
C LYS A 592 -13.59 -9.08 -35.42
N LYS A 593 -13.45 -10.15 -34.63
CA LYS A 593 -14.02 -11.46 -34.93
C LYS A 593 -15.40 -11.67 -34.31
N ASP A 594 -15.86 -10.76 -33.46
CA ASP A 594 -17.20 -10.84 -32.87
C ASP A 594 -18.26 -10.38 -33.88
N THR A 595 -18.73 -11.32 -34.69
CA THR A 595 -19.73 -11.09 -35.75
C THR A 595 -21.15 -10.84 -35.22
N ILE A 596 -21.38 -10.97 -33.91
CA ILE A 596 -22.70 -10.73 -33.28
C ILE A 596 -22.83 -9.25 -32.91
N ASN A 597 -21.78 -8.67 -32.32
CA ASN A 597 -21.79 -7.29 -31.83
C ASN A 597 -21.08 -6.29 -32.75
N THR A 598 -20.20 -6.75 -33.64
CA THR A 598 -19.43 -5.89 -34.54
C THR A 598 -19.93 -6.06 -35.98
N LYS A 599 -20.74 -5.11 -36.47
CA LYS A 599 -21.19 -5.06 -37.87
C LYS A 599 -20.32 -4.14 -38.73
N GLY A 600 -19.33 -3.50 -38.10
CA GLY A 600 -18.42 -2.53 -38.70
C GLY A 600 -17.24 -2.24 -37.77
N LEU A 601 -16.54 -1.15 -38.06
CA LEU A 601 -15.39 -0.71 -37.27
C LEU A 601 -15.84 -0.23 -35.88
N ALA A 602 -15.20 -0.74 -34.83
CA ALA A 602 -15.48 -0.33 -33.46
C ALA A 602 -14.95 1.08 -33.19
N LYS A 603 -15.78 1.93 -32.59
CA LYS A 603 -15.49 3.36 -32.37
C LYS A 603 -16.11 3.85 -31.07
N TYR A 604 -15.45 4.80 -30.42
CA TYR A 604 -16.02 5.58 -29.33
C TYR A 604 -15.85 7.07 -29.64
N ASP A 605 -16.97 7.76 -29.81
CA ASP A 605 -17.09 9.16 -30.17
C ASP A 605 -17.42 10.03 -28.96
N ILE A 606 -16.73 11.15 -28.86
CA ILE A 606 -16.95 12.20 -27.87
C ILE A 606 -17.09 13.50 -28.66
N ASN A 607 -18.25 14.16 -28.58
CA ASN A 607 -18.48 15.44 -29.23
C ASN A 607 -18.81 16.49 -28.17
N TRP A 608 -18.18 17.66 -28.25
CA TRP A 608 -18.42 18.77 -27.33
C TRP A 608 -18.47 20.09 -28.10
N GLU A 609 -19.12 21.08 -27.50
CA GLU A 609 -19.11 22.42 -28.04
C GLU A 609 -17.80 23.11 -27.67
N PRO A 610 -17.06 23.68 -28.64
CA PRO A 610 -15.84 24.40 -28.34
C PRO A 610 -16.12 25.67 -27.52
N LYS A 611 -15.20 26.04 -26.63
CA LYS A 611 -15.26 27.36 -25.98
C LYS A 611 -14.89 28.46 -26.99
N ASN A 612 -15.51 29.64 -26.80
CA ASN A 612 -15.18 30.87 -27.53
C ASN A 612 -13.94 31.60 -26.97
N ASP A 613 -13.20 30.98 -26.07
CA ASP A 613 -12.06 31.61 -25.41
C ASP A 613 -10.83 31.67 -26.32
N SER A 614 -10.20 32.85 -26.35
CA SER A 614 -9.06 33.21 -27.21
C SER A 614 -7.71 32.68 -26.70
N LEU A 615 -7.68 31.50 -26.05
CA LEU A 615 -6.44 30.89 -25.59
C LEU A 615 -5.70 30.26 -26.77
N SER A 616 -4.52 30.79 -27.06
CA SER A 616 -3.59 30.27 -28.07
C SER A 616 -2.65 29.27 -27.40
N ASN A 617 -2.79 27.98 -27.73
CA ASN A 617 -1.94 26.82 -27.30
C ASN A 617 -2.52 25.90 -26.23
N SER A 618 -3.77 25.45 -26.39
CA SER A 618 -4.28 24.34 -25.55
C SER A 618 -3.84 22.98 -26.10
N SER A 619 -3.45 22.07 -25.21
CA SER A 619 -3.17 20.65 -25.49
C SER A 619 -4.37 19.78 -25.08
N LEU A 620 -4.48 18.55 -25.60
CA LEU A 620 -5.52 17.60 -25.19
C LEU A 620 -4.91 16.43 -24.42
N SER A 621 -5.57 15.98 -23.35
CA SER A 621 -5.15 14.81 -22.59
C SER A 621 -6.29 13.88 -22.22
N PHE A 622 -5.95 12.64 -21.93
CA PHE A 622 -6.87 11.63 -21.43
C PHE A 622 -6.13 10.59 -20.59
N TYR A 623 -6.86 9.85 -19.77
CA TYR A 623 -6.33 8.83 -18.89
C TYR A 623 -6.77 7.46 -19.35
N MET A 624 -5.84 6.52 -19.45
CA MET A 624 -6.17 5.20 -20.00
C MET A 624 -5.35 4.07 -19.36
N ALA A 625 -5.96 2.89 -19.26
CA ALA A 625 -5.25 1.65 -18.93
C ALA A 625 -5.70 0.47 -19.81
N ASN A 626 -4.76 -0.41 -20.15
CA ASN A 626 -5.06 -1.70 -20.77
C ASN A 626 -5.51 -2.71 -19.70
N ILE A 627 -6.76 -3.15 -19.80
CA ILE A 627 -7.33 -4.13 -18.86
C ILE A 627 -7.56 -5.51 -19.51
N GLY A 628 -7.31 -5.62 -20.81
CA GLY A 628 -7.41 -6.83 -21.61
C GLY A 628 -6.16 -7.71 -21.56
N LYS A 629 -6.28 -8.92 -22.11
CA LYS A 629 -5.15 -9.85 -22.29
C LYS A 629 -4.36 -9.62 -23.59
N THR A 630 -4.76 -8.64 -24.40
CA THR A 630 -4.04 -8.27 -25.61
C THR A 630 -2.65 -7.77 -25.21
N LYS A 631 -1.61 -8.29 -25.87
CA LYS A 631 -0.23 -7.89 -25.60
C LYS A 631 -0.07 -6.39 -25.88
N ALA A 632 0.60 -5.66 -25.01
CA ALA A 632 0.82 -4.21 -25.17
C ALA A 632 1.40 -3.84 -26.53
N ASP A 633 2.42 -4.57 -27.00
CA ASP A 633 3.06 -4.32 -28.30
C ASP A 633 2.07 -4.40 -29.49
N SER A 634 0.95 -5.12 -29.32
CA SER A 634 -0.12 -5.27 -30.32
C SER A 634 -1.32 -4.34 -30.10
N LEU A 635 -1.37 -3.60 -28.99
CA LEU A 635 -2.46 -2.67 -28.69
C LEU A 635 -2.14 -1.31 -29.33
N ASP A 636 -2.80 -1.03 -30.44
CA ASP A 636 -2.71 0.20 -31.20
C ASP A 636 -4.07 0.49 -31.83
N PHE A 637 -4.37 1.75 -32.02
CA PHE A 637 -5.61 2.25 -32.61
C PHE A 637 -5.45 3.73 -32.96
N THR A 638 -6.31 4.20 -33.86
CA THR A 638 -6.30 5.58 -34.33
C THR A 638 -7.13 6.47 -33.40
N ILE A 639 -6.59 7.65 -33.09
CA ILE A 639 -7.30 8.76 -32.45
C ILE A 639 -7.57 9.80 -33.54
N GLN A 640 -8.84 10.08 -33.77
CA GLN A 640 -9.27 11.11 -34.72
C GLN A 640 -9.74 12.35 -33.96
N LEU A 641 -9.15 13.50 -34.28
CA LEU A 641 -9.52 14.81 -33.76
C LEU A 641 -10.37 15.54 -34.81
N ARG A 642 -11.50 16.13 -34.41
CA ARG A 642 -12.42 16.88 -35.27
C ARG A 642 -12.43 18.36 -34.91
N TYR A 643 -12.47 19.23 -35.92
CA TYR A 643 -12.36 20.68 -35.78
C TYR A 643 -13.63 21.40 -36.25
N LYS A 644 -13.79 22.66 -35.83
CA LYS A 644 -14.89 23.56 -36.23
C LYS A 644 -15.04 23.72 -37.75
N ASP A 645 -13.94 23.72 -38.48
CA ASP A 645 -13.91 23.85 -39.95
C ASP A 645 -14.28 22.55 -40.69
N SER A 646 -14.79 21.55 -39.96
CA SER A 646 -15.12 20.21 -40.45
C SER A 646 -13.93 19.40 -40.98
N THR A 647 -12.69 19.83 -40.71
CA THR A 647 -11.50 19.00 -40.96
C THR A 647 -11.30 17.98 -39.83
N SER A 648 -10.46 17.00 -40.08
CA SER A 648 -10.02 16.05 -39.07
C SER A 648 -8.53 15.74 -39.20
N LYS A 649 -7.92 15.34 -38.07
CA LYS A 649 -6.55 14.82 -38.02
C LYS A 649 -6.54 13.48 -37.31
N GLU A 650 -5.68 12.57 -37.76
CA GLU A 650 -5.56 11.22 -37.22
C GLU A 650 -4.16 10.97 -36.70
N ILE A 651 -4.08 10.36 -35.51
CA ILE A 651 -2.83 10.09 -34.81
C ILE A 651 -2.90 8.67 -34.24
N SER A 652 -1.81 7.90 -34.30
CA SER A 652 -1.77 6.60 -33.61
C SER A 652 -1.58 6.80 -32.11
N ILE A 653 -2.22 5.98 -31.28
CA ILE A 653 -1.94 6.01 -29.83
C ILE A 653 -0.45 5.77 -29.54
N LYS A 654 0.23 4.93 -30.34
CA LYS A 654 1.67 4.70 -30.24
C LYS A 654 2.55 5.92 -30.51
N ASP A 655 2.07 6.89 -31.29
CA ASP A 655 2.80 8.14 -31.55
C ASP A 655 2.73 9.10 -30.35
N ILE A 656 1.75 8.90 -29.46
CA ILE A 656 1.57 9.68 -28.23
C ILE A 656 2.33 9.03 -27.06
N GLY A 657 2.19 7.70 -26.92
CA GLY A 657 2.87 6.94 -25.88
C GLY A 657 2.58 5.45 -25.92
N HIS A 658 3.43 4.68 -25.24
CA HIS A 658 3.25 3.23 -25.12
C HIS A 658 2.20 2.89 -24.07
N ILE A 659 1.27 2.02 -24.44
CA ILE A 659 0.29 1.46 -23.49
C ILE A 659 0.95 0.33 -22.72
N ASN A 660 0.98 0.43 -21.40
CA ASN A 660 1.57 -0.61 -20.56
C ASN A 660 0.96 -2.00 -20.81
N PRO A 661 1.76 -3.07 -20.70
CA PRO A 661 1.24 -4.42 -20.73
C PRO A 661 0.30 -4.66 -19.56
N HIS A 662 -0.49 -5.72 -19.66
CA HIS A 662 -1.22 -6.22 -18.51
C HIS A 662 -0.22 -6.61 -17.42
N LEU A 663 -0.20 -5.84 -16.32
CA LEU A 663 0.71 -6.04 -15.19
C LEU A 663 0.06 -7.02 -14.21
N GLU A 664 0.52 -8.27 -14.23
CA GLU A 664 0.06 -9.29 -13.30
C GLU A 664 0.75 -9.12 -11.94
N LEU A 665 -0.02 -9.31 -10.87
CA LEU A 665 0.45 -9.18 -9.50
C LEU A 665 0.14 -10.48 -8.76
N ASN A 666 1.16 -11.05 -8.14
CA ASN A 666 0.99 -12.18 -7.25
C ASN A 666 1.96 -11.99 -6.08
N LEU A 667 1.38 -11.78 -4.90
CA LEU A 667 2.11 -11.41 -3.70
C LEU A 667 2.62 -12.64 -2.93
N TYR A 668 2.21 -13.84 -3.33
CA TYR A 668 2.44 -15.09 -2.60
C TYR A 668 3.18 -16.15 -3.41
N LYS A 669 4.02 -16.94 -2.74
CA LYS A 669 4.78 -18.04 -3.38
C LYS A 669 3.87 -19.09 -4.01
N TRP A 670 2.67 -19.26 -3.44
CA TRP A 670 1.66 -20.22 -3.89
C TRP A 670 0.41 -19.48 -4.35
N GLU A 671 0.01 -19.73 -5.59
CA GLU A 671 -1.06 -18.95 -6.24
C GLU A 671 -2.37 -18.99 -5.50
N PHE A 672 -2.75 -20.15 -4.94
CA PHE A 672 -4.03 -20.31 -4.23
C PHE A 672 -4.17 -19.33 -3.06
N LEU A 673 -3.08 -18.90 -2.41
CA LEU A 673 -3.16 -17.93 -1.32
C LEU A 673 -3.66 -16.55 -1.76
N ASN A 674 -3.50 -16.21 -3.04
CA ASN A 674 -4.04 -14.95 -3.57
C ASN A 674 -5.56 -14.96 -3.69
N ASP A 675 -6.20 -16.13 -3.75
CA ASP A 675 -7.67 -16.23 -3.86
C ASP A 675 -8.36 -16.29 -2.48
N PHE A 676 -7.59 -16.53 -1.42
CA PHE A 676 -8.11 -16.73 -0.05
C PHE A 676 -7.81 -15.58 0.91
N ASP A 677 -6.84 -14.74 0.59
CA ASP A 677 -6.68 -13.47 1.31
C ASP A 677 -7.74 -12.47 0.81
N ARG A 678 -7.69 -11.20 1.25
CA ARG A 678 -8.59 -10.10 0.80
C ARG A 678 -8.60 -9.85 -0.72
N PHE A 679 -7.95 -10.69 -1.51
CA PHE A 679 -7.68 -10.55 -2.93
C PHE A 679 -8.41 -11.66 -3.68
N SER A 680 -8.90 -11.35 -4.87
CA SER A 680 -9.39 -12.38 -5.78
C SER A 680 -9.01 -12.09 -7.22
N SER A 681 -8.19 -11.07 -7.43
CA SER A 681 -7.74 -10.63 -8.75
C SER A 681 -6.24 -10.44 -8.70
N LYS A 682 -5.53 -11.11 -9.62
CA LYS A 682 -4.12 -10.83 -9.93
C LYS A 682 -3.94 -9.49 -10.67
N LYS A 683 -5.01 -8.71 -10.83
CA LYS A 683 -5.08 -7.58 -11.74
C LYS A 683 -5.31 -6.30 -10.96
N GLU A 684 -4.40 -5.36 -11.14
CA GLU A 684 -4.58 -3.97 -10.75
C GLU A 684 -4.58 -3.13 -12.03
N TYR A 685 -5.55 -2.21 -12.14
CA TYR A 685 -5.73 -1.39 -13.32
C TYR A 685 -5.46 0.04 -12.92
N LEU A 686 -4.27 0.55 -13.26
CA LEU A 686 -3.88 1.93 -12.98
C LEU A 686 -3.91 2.75 -14.26
N LEU A 687 -4.58 3.89 -14.18
CA LEU A 687 -4.63 4.86 -15.27
C LEU A 687 -3.25 5.50 -15.47
N GLN A 688 -2.94 5.79 -16.73
CA GLN A 688 -1.82 6.61 -17.14
C GLN A 688 -2.35 7.79 -17.94
N ARG A 689 -1.80 8.98 -17.69
CA ARG A 689 -2.08 10.17 -18.49
C ARG A 689 -1.38 10.10 -19.85
N TYR A 690 -2.09 10.43 -20.91
CA TYR A 690 -1.57 10.63 -22.26
C TYR A 690 -1.86 12.07 -22.68
N VAL A 691 -0.87 12.75 -23.24
CA VAL A 691 -0.98 14.14 -23.70
C VAL A 691 -0.70 14.18 -25.20
N ILE A 692 -1.64 14.68 -25.98
CA ILE A 692 -1.48 14.94 -27.41
C ILE A 692 -0.78 16.29 -27.56
N ASP A 693 0.45 16.23 -28.05
CA ASP A 693 1.28 17.42 -28.31
C ASP A 693 0.57 18.35 -29.33
N PRO A 694 0.52 19.68 -29.08
CA PRO A 694 -0.04 20.67 -30.00
C PRO A 694 0.51 20.60 -31.42
N LYS A 695 1.73 20.08 -31.63
CA LYS A 695 2.25 19.84 -32.99
C LYS A 695 1.40 18.88 -33.81
N PHE A 696 0.66 17.98 -33.15
CA PHE A 696 -0.25 17.05 -33.80
C PHE A 696 -1.69 17.59 -33.83
N SER A 697 -2.18 18.12 -32.71
CA SER A 697 -3.56 18.63 -32.61
C SER A 697 -3.76 20.04 -33.17
N GLY A 698 -2.72 20.84 -33.39
CA GLY A 698 -2.90 22.29 -33.51
C GLY A 698 -3.53 22.86 -32.22
N ASN A 699 -4.35 23.90 -32.36
CA ASN A 699 -5.03 24.52 -31.22
C ASN A 699 -6.21 23.64 -30.74
N ALA A 700 -6.11 23.08 -29.53
CA ALA A 700 -7.16 22.21 -29.01
C ALA A 700 -8.50 22.93 -28.74
N ASN A 701 -8.52 24.27 -28.65
CA ASN A 701 -9.76 25.05 -28.50
C ASN A 701 -10.63 25.09 -29.77
N ASP A 702 -10.08 24.68 -30.91
CA ASP A 702 -10.84 24.55 -32.17
C ASP A 702 -11.47 23.17 -32.35
N LEU A 703 -11.25 22.26 -31.40
CA LEU A 703 -11.80 20.91 -31.43
C LEU A 703 -13.27 20.90 -31.04
N THR A 704 -14.06 20.19 -31.84
CA THR A 704 -15.48 19.89 -31.63
C THR A 704 -15.70 18.44 -31.20
N GLY A 705 -14.66 17.60 -31.27
CA GLY A 705 -14.77 16.21 -30.90
C GLY A 705 -13.50 15.39 -31.05
N MET A 706 -13.52 14.21 -30.44
CA MET A 706 -12.51 13.17 -30.54
C MET A 706 -13.18 11.82 -30.82
N SER A 707 -12.50 10.94 -31.54
CA SER A 707 -12.87 9.53 -31.66
C SER A 707 -11.70 8.61 -31.32
N PHE A 708 -11.99 7.56 -30.58
CA PHE A 708 -11.14 6.38 -30.48
C PHE A 708 -11.61 5.35 -31.51
N ILE A 709 -10.81 5.10 -32.54
CA ILE A 709 -11.14 4.23 -33.67
C ILE A 709 -10.31 2.96 -33.57
N PHE A 710 -10.93 1.82 -33.25
CA PHE A 710 -10.24 0.56 -32.98
C PHE A 710 -9.94 -0.26 -34.25
N ASP A 711 -9.14 0.35 -35.14
CA ASP A 711 -8.83 -0.08 -36.50
C ASP A 711 -7.56 -0.90 -36.66
N LYS A 712 -6.60 -0.81 -35.74
CA LYS A 712 -5.31 -1.49 -35.85
C LYS A 712 -5.30 -2.84 -35.11
N ALA A 713 -5.44 -2.82 -33.78
CA ALA A 713 -5.47 -4.05 -32.99
C ALA A 713 -6.71 -4.92 -33.30
N GLU A 714 -6.51 -6.25 -33.40
CA GLU A 714 -7.60 -7.21 -33.67
C GLU A 714 -8.68 -7.20 -32.58
N LYS A 715 -8.25 -7.10 -31.32
CA LYS A 715 -9.12 -7.01 -30.16
C LYS A 715 -8.41 -6.32 -29.01
N GLY A 716 -9.18 -5.71 -28.11
CA GLY A 716 -8.63 -5.06 -26.94
C GLY A 716 -9.69 -4.74 -25.91
N THR A 717 -9.23 -4.37 -24.72
CA THR A 717 -10.10 -3.86 -23.67
C THR A 717 -9.34 -2.81 -22.89
N ILE A 718 -9.87 -1.59 -22.88
CA ILE A 718 -9.31 -0.46 -22.16
C ILE A 718 -10.33 0.12 -21.18
N ILE A 719 -9.83 0.80 -20.16
CA ILE A 719 -10.59 1.80 -19.42
C ILE A 719 -10.08 3.18 -19.80
N LEU A 720 -10.99 4.15 -19.90
CA LEU A 720 -10.71 5.53 -20.25
C LEU A 720 -11.37 6.45 -19.21
N ASP A 721 -10.70 7.53 -18.88
CA ASP A 721 -11.10 8.54 -17.90
C ASP A 721 -10.56 9.93 -18.29
N LYS A 722 -11.12 10.99 -17.68
CA LYS A 722 -10.65 12.39 -17.69
C LYS A 722 -10.10 12.86 -19.04
N ILE A 723 -11.00 13.00 -20.02
CA ILE A 723 -10.69 13.68 -21.28
C ILE A 723 -10.71 15.18 -20.99
N SER A 724 -9.57 15.84 -21.14
CA SER A 724 -9.37 17.20 -20.63
C SER A 724 -8.52 18.05 -21.56
N LEU A 725 -8.89 19.33 -21.67
CA LEU A 725 -8.05 20.36 -22.26
C LEU A 725 -7.02 20.83 -21.24
N ILE A 726 -5.81 21.12 -21.71
CA ILE A 726 -4.73 21.69 -20.90
C ILE A 726 -4.45 23.07 -21.46
N ASN A 727 -4.63 24.10 -20.65
CA ASN A 727 -4.30 25.47 -21.01
C ASN A 727 -2.86 25.76 -20.56
N ASP A 728 -1.89 25.69 -21.50
CA ASP A 728 -0.47 25.91 -21.20
C ASP A 728 -0.09 27.39 -21.03
#